data_AF-A0A9X1MT76-F1
#
_entry.id   AF-A0A9X1MT76-F1
#
_cell.length_a   1.000
_cell.length_b   1.000
_cell.length_c   1.000
_cell.angle_alpha   90.00
_cell.angle_beta   90.00
_cell.angle_gamma   90.00
#
_symmetry.space_group_name_H-M   'P 1'
#
loop_
_entity.id
_entity.type
_entity.pdbx_description
1 polymer ?
#
loop_
_entity_poly.entity_id
_entity_poly.type
_entity_poly.pdbx_seq_one_letter_code
_entity_poly.pdbx_strand_id
1 'polypeptide(L)'
;MSSVRRQRRPIRQRRSGIAVVIVLALLSITLAMSYAMMRTQMSASQIERNMHRAGSARHAALSGLAIGVRKMHASDWQGVNVPLSGTLSDNESYIVTYETGDAKLTAADPDWSEYPYRVTVKATGVAFDPLDTTYKSEYSAEAVVQLVRKKRTANPSHFTSSQAYTTYLWGTQTNSIDMPVAISGSAHIQGTLDLLPSMPTAERPFYGLIDELAIFDRQVDWYNINQIYQNGNGDNATVYSQIASQSPSYWWRFNESSSASTTAAAQAGGKTGTYIGGTLPGVTVNGTNRAAFFDGKTGHLDLGKFELPATGKFTILAWVAPFSGDADNTYARIISKATSVNASDHVFMLGLNNGGSSTPRLRTHMKLGGSAYTHVASGGDVTPGQWSLVAVTYDGSTLRFYKNGSYYSGYSVSGTPGTNSAASVWIGDNPPGSARTRYLSDLQKMNTAGLGDARPLKGSVRLNQSTNAYAGWLTLARMLGLSVNFATFNITTPTEITAAATTYQLYPGGKAYTVPAVSGTVSNRSYAPSMTDNPLGVVRLTGNTTFGSNIKFEGMCITPGDGIDLTISGDNVQLKAPTLPALIHETGTWELPAIYGRDDVFINDAQATIEGAVIASNAFEVQAGADDAKFALTGMLHAQQATIGTRAAWDAYSGDWGNQLSQFIAATGGDADDYFPQWLAEQRGLQPNDNLSIAPPAEARSYYWPDLSQPIYVADPTDEGLAWEYVRRSENGAG
;
A
#
# COMPACT_ATOMS: atom_id res chain seq x y z
N MET A 1 85.71 -1.42 112.40
CA MET A 1 86.61 -2.60 112.28
C MET A 1 86.84 -2.83 110.80
N SER A 2 87.88 -2.31 110.16
CA SER A 2 89.28 -2.79 110.07
C SER A 2 89.58 -2.84 108.56
N SER A 3 90.17 -1.79 107.97
CA SER A 3 91.59 -1.72 107.57
C SER A 3 92.03 -2.92 106.71
N VAL A 4 92.55 -2.78 105.49
CA VAL A 4 93.87 -2.21 105.22
C VAL A 4 94.03 -1.87 103.73
N ARG A 5 94.51 -0.64 103.48
CA ARG A 5 95.16 -0.18 102.24
C ARG A 5 96.46 -0.94 101.98
N ARG A 6 96.72 -1.33 100.73
CA ARG A 6 98.09 -1.41 100.19
C ARG A 6 98.14 -0.85 98.76
N GLN A 7 98.68 0.35 98.63
CA GLN A 7 99.13 0.94 97.36
C GLN A 7 100.45 0.28 96.93
N ARG A 8 100.57 -0.08 95.64
CA ARG A 8 101.84 -0.15 94.91
C ARG A 8 101.68 0.51 93.53
N ARG A 9 102.75 1.20 93.13
CA ARG A 9 102.93 2.23 92.08
C ARG A 9 102.70 1.78 90.62
N PRO A 10 102.55 2.73 89.67
CA PRO A 10 101.92 2.52 88.37
C PRO A 10 102.90 2.05 87.28
N ILE A 11 102.44 1.18 86.39
CA ILE A 11 103.13 0.81 85.14
C ILE A 11 102.33 1.40 83.98
N ARG A 12 102.94 2.34 83.26
CA ARG A 12 102.46 2.86 81.96
C ARG A 12 102.47 1.72 80.94
N GLN A 13 101.31 1.27 80.49
CA GLN A 13 101.17 0.50 79.25
C GLN A 13 100.67 1.40 78.12
N ARG A 14 101.43 1.38 77.01
CA ARG A 14 101.16 2.07 75.75
C ARG A 14 99.79 1.65 75.19
N ARG A 15 98.97 2.63 74.84
CA ARG A 15 97.73 2.47 74.07
C ARG A 15 98.07 2.16 72.61
N SER A 16 98.10 0.88 72.22
CA SER A 16 98.29 0.46 70.82
C SER A 16 97.11 -0.36 70.25
N GLY A 17 95.91 -0.26 70.85
CA GLY A 17 94.68 -0.89 70.34
C GLY A 17 93.62 0.09 69.81
N ILE A 18 93.69 1.37 70.18
CA ILE A 18 92.68 2.39 69.79
C ILE A 18 92.76 2.72 68.29
N ALA A 19 93.96 2.72 67.69
CA ALA A 19 94.12 2.96 66.26
C ALA A 19 93.46 1.86 65.41
N VAL A 20 93.57 0.58 65.80
CA VAL A 20 92.96 -0.55 65.08
C VAL A 20 91.43 -0.57 65.23
N VAL A 21 90.91 -0.24 66.42
CA VAL A 21 89.46 -0.12 66.64
C VAL A 21 88.86 1.08 65.90
N ILE A 22 89.56 2.21 65.82
CA ILE A 22 89.14 3.37 65.02
C ILE A 22 89.18 3.05 63.52
N VAL A 23 90.19 2.32 63.03
CA VAL A 23 90.29 1.89 61.63
C VAL A 23 89.20 0.86 61.28
N LEU A 24 88.92 -0.11 62.14
CA LEU A 24 87.83 -1.07 61.93
C LEU A 24 86.44 -0.42 62.05
N ALA A 25 86.26 0.54 62.96
CA ALA A 25 85.03 1.33 63.05
C ALA A 25 84.82 2.19 61.81
N LEU A 26 85.87 2.89 61.33
CA LEU A 26 85.85 3.65 60.08
C LEU A 26 85.58 2.74 58.86
N LEU A 27 86.20 1.56 58.79
CA LEU A 27 85.93 0.56 57.75
C LEU A 27 84.50 0.04 57.79
N SER A 28 83.94 -0.22 58.97
CA SER A 28 82.55 -0.68 59.11
C SER A 28 81.54 0.40 58.72
N ILE A 29 81.81 1.67 59.06
CA ILE A 29 80.98 2.82 58.67
C ILE A 29 81.10 3.05 57.17
N THR A 30 82.30 2.97 56.58
CA THR A 30 82.48 3.12 55.14
C THR A 30 81.81 1.99 54.36
N LEU A 31 81.90 0.73 54.81
CA LEU A 31 81.17 -0.41 54.23
C LEU A 31 79.65 -0.25 54.36
N ALA A 32 79.14 0.17 55.53
CA ALA A 32 77.72 0.41 55.74
C ALA A 32 77.19 1.56 54.87
N MET A 33 77.94 2.66 54.73
CA MET A 33 77.62 3.77 53.83
C MET A 33 77.69 3.34 52.36
N SER A 34 78.67 2.52 51.98
CA SER A 34 78.82 2.00 50.61
C SER A 34 77.67 1.06 50.25
N TYR A 35 77.26 0.18 51.17
CA TYR A 35 76.11 -0.70 51.01
C TYR A 35 74.80 0.10 50.96
N ALA A 36 74.62 1.10 51.83
CA ALA A 36 73.44 1.97 51.81
C ALA A 36 73.35 2.78 50.51
N MET A 37 74.47 3.32 50.01
CA MET A 37 74.55 4.01 48.73
C MET A 37 74.25 3.06 47.57
N MET A 38 74.83 1.86 47.55
CA MET A 38 74.59 0.86 46.52
C MET A 38 73.12 0.40 46.50
N ARG A 39 72.51 0.18 47.68
CA ARG A 39 71.08 -0.15 47.80
C ARG A 39 70.19 1.00 47.33
N THR A 40 70.52 2.24 47.68
CA THR A 40 69.76 3.43 47.23
C THR A 40 69.87 3.62 45.73
N GLN A 41 71.05 3.44 45.14
CA GLN A 41 71.27 3.46 43.69
C GLN A 41 70.54 2.32 42.98
N MET A 42 70.56 1.09 43.54
CA MET A 42 69.78 -0.03 43.00
C MET A 42 68.28 0.24 43.03
N SER A 43 67.74 0.79 44.14
CA SER A 43 66.33 1.15 44.24
C SER A 43 65.95 2.30 43.30
N ALA A 44 66.80 3.34 43.17
CA ALA A 44 66.58 4.43 42.22
C ALA A 44 66.57 3.93 40.77
N SER A 45 67.53 3.06 40.40
CA SER A 45 67.58 2.42 39.07
C SER A 45 66.39 1.50 38.81
N GLN A 46 65.87 0.80 39.84
CA GLN A 46 64.64 0.01 39.70
C GLN A 46 63.40 0.88 39.53
N ILE A 47 63.29 1.99 40.27
CA ILE A 47 62.20 2.97 40.13
C ILE A 47 62.23 3.59 38.73
N GLU A 48 63.40 4.02 38.26
CA GLU A 48 63.58 4.59 36.92
C GLU A 48 63.22 3.58 35.83
N ARG A 49 63.66 2.32 35.95
CA ARG A 49 63.27 1.25 35.02
C ARG A 49 61.77 0.95 35.05
N ASN A 50 61.15 0.96 36.24
CA ASN A 50 59.70 0.81 36.37
C ASN A 50 58.94 1.98 35.73
N MET A 51 59.41 3.21 35.94
CA MET A 51 58.83 4.41 35.34
C MET A 51 58.97 4.39 33.81
N HIS A 52 60.14 4.01 33.29
CA HIS A 52 60.36 3.85 31.86
C HIS A 52 59.46 2.77 31.27
N ARG A 53 59.33 1.60 31.93
CA ARG A 53 58.41 0.54 31.49
C ARG A 53 56.95 0.98 31.52
N ALA A 54 56.53 1.74 32.54
CA ALA A 54 55.18 2.30 32.59
C ALA A 54 54.94 3.31 31.44
N GLY A 55 55.94 4.13 31.12
CA GLY A 55 55.92 5.02 29.94
C GLY A 55 55.85 4.27 28.62
N SER A 56 56.64 3.21 28.46
CA SER A 56 56.60 2.29 27.31
C SER A 56 55.26 1.58 27.16
N ALA A 57 54.68 1.07 28.26
CA ALA A 57 53.35 0.44 28.24
C ALA A 57 52.26 1.46 27.83
N ARG A 58 52.35 2.70 28.31
CA ARG A 58 51.47 3.79 27.87
C ARG A 58 51.63 4.11 26.38
N HIS A 59 52.87 4.24 25.90
CA HIS A 59 53.14 4.45 24.48
C HIS A 59 52.56 3.31 23.64
N ALA A 60 52.76 2.06 24.06
CA ALA A 60 52.22 0.89 23.39
C ALA A 60 50.68 0.87 23.37
N ALA A 61 50.03 1.27 24.47
CA ALA A 61 48.58 1.38 24.55
C ALA A 61 48.03 2.46 23.60
N LEU A 62 48.66 3.64 23.55
CA LEU A 62 48.23 4.73 22.68
C LEU A 62 48.45 4.45 21.19
N SER A 63 49.59 3.85 20.85
CA SER A 63 49.89 3.38 19.50
C SER A 63 48.93 2.27 19.09
N GLY A 64 48.68 1.30 19.98
CA GLY A 64 47.67 0.26 19.79
C GLY A 64 46.27 0.84 19.56
N LEU A 65 45.85 1.83 20.35
CA LEU A 65 44.56 2.50 20.18
C LEU A 65 44.43 3.19 18.82
N ALA A 66 45.47 3.92 18.40
CA ALA A 66 45.48 4.58 17.09
C ALA A 66 45.47 3.57 15.93
N ILE A 67 46.21 2.47 16.04
CA ILE A 67 46.20 1.37 15.07
C ILE A 67 44.82 0.71 15.03
N GLY A 68 44.21 0.48 16.19
CA GLY A 68 42.89 -0.13 16.33
C GLY A 68 41.80 0.70 15.66
N VAL A 69 41.73 2.00 16.00
CA VAL A 69 40.78 2.92 15.35
C VAL A 69 41.03 3.00 13.85
N ARG A 70 42.31 3.11 13.40
CA ARG A 70 42.64 3.09 11.96
C ARG A 70 42.17 1.80 11.29
N LYS A 71 42.32 0.64 11.94
CA LYS A 71 41.89 -0.65 11.40
C LYS A 71 40.39 -0.68 11.12
N MET A 72 39.57 -0.02 11.94
CA MET A 72 38.12 0.07 11.73
C MET A 72 37.73 0.83 10.45
N HIS A 73 38.64 1.62 9.88
CA HIS A 73 38.46 2.28 8.58
C HIS A 73 38.91 1.44 7.39
N ALA A 74 39.46 0.24 7.61
CA ALA A 74 39.87 -0.67 6.56
C ALA A 74 38.76 -1.69 6.24
N SER A 75 38.70 -2.13 4.98
CA SER A 75 37.73 -3.14 4.51
C SER A 75 37.86 -4.50 5.18
N ASP A 76 39.03 -4.83 5.73
CA ASP A 76 39.34 -6.12 6.35
C ASP A 76 39.25 -6.10 7.88
N TRP A 77 38.62 -5.07 8.47
CA TRP A 77 38.29 -5.08 9.89
C TRP A 77 37.34 -6.23 10.22
N GLN A 78 37.74 -7.08 11.17
CA GLN A 78 37.01 -8.28 11.53
C GLN A 78 35.80 -8.03 12.46
N GLY A 79 35.67 -6.81 12.97
CA GLY A 79 34.52 -6.39 13.77
C GLY A 79 34.70 -6.42 15.29
N VAL A 80 33.60 -6.20 15.99
CA VAL A 80 33.48 -6.26 17.45
C VAL A 80 33.73 -7.67 17.96
N ASN A 81 34.22 -7.78 19.20
CA ASN A 81 34.62 -9.03 19.85
C ASN A 81 35.78 -9.80 19.18
N VAL A 82 36.38 -9.28 18.10
CA VAL A 82 37.58 -9.86 17.49
C VAL A 82 38.80 -9.01 17.89
N PRO A 83 39.71 -9.51 18.75
CA PRO A 83 40.85 -8.72 19.19
C PRO A 83 41.88 -8.53 18.06
N LEU A 84 42.54 -7.37 18.06
CA LEU A 84 43.68 -7.06 17.20
C LEU A 84 44.93 -6.94 18.08
N SER A 85 45.91 -7.81 17.84
CA SER A 85 47.18 -7.80 18.57
C SER A 85 48.34 -7.48 17.65
N GLY A 86 49.39 -6.86 18.18
CA GLY A 86 50.61 -6.59 17.43
C GLY A 86 51.79 -6.26 18.35
N THR A 87 52.98 -6.23 17.77
CA THR A 87 54.22 -5.82 18.44
C THR A 87 54.72 -4.51 17.84
N LEU A 88 55.22 -3.61 18.69
CA LEU A 88 55.85 -2.35 18.27
C LEU A 88 57.38 -2.46 18.30
N SER A 89 57.89 -3.32 19.18
CA SER A 89 59.31 -3.70 19.29
C SER A 89 59.44 -5.08 19.93
N ASP A 90 60.66 -5.55 20.16
CA ASP A 90 60.94 -6.82 20.85
C ASP A 90 60.41 -6.85 22.30
N ASN A 91 60.14 -5.68 22.89
CA ASN A 91 59.74 -5.52 24.29
C ASN A 91 58.39 -4.83 24.48
N GLU A 92 57.74 -4.39 23.41
CA GLU A 92 56.46 -3.67 23.47
C GLU A 92 55.44 -4.35 22.56
N SER A 93 54.30 -4.71 23.14
CA SER A 93 53.15 -5.25 22.40
C SER A 93 51.86 -4.56 22.81
N TYR A 94 50.82 -4.73 22.00
CA TYR A 94 49.50 -4.23 22.29
C TYR A 94 48.44 -5.27 21.94
N ILE A 95 47.31 -5.18 22.63
CA ILE A 95 46.08 -5.90 22.32
C ILE A 95 44.95 -4.87 22.32
N VAL A 96 44.21 -4.78 21.22
CA VAL A 96 43.02 -3.95 21.08
C VAL A 96 41.79 -4.85 21.09
N THR A 97 40.81 -4.50 21.90
CA THR A 97 39.47 -5.11 21.91
C THR A 97 38.44 -4.08 21.46
N TYR A 98 37.39 -4.56 20.82
CA TYR A 98 36.29 -3.75 20.29
C TYR A 98 34.98 -4.25 20.90
N GLU A 99 34.24 -3.37 21.57
CA GLU A 99 32.97 -3.67 22.23
C GLU A 99 31.87 -2.75 21.69
N THR A 100 30.69 -3.29 21.40
CA THR A 100 29.55 -2.47 20.94
C THR A 100 29.00 -1.61 22.07
N GLY A 101 28.73 -0.34 21.76
CA GLY A 101 28.14 0.61 22.67
C GLY A 101 29.14 1.53 23.36
N ASP A 102 28.61 2.31 24.29
CA ASP A 102 29.36 3.15 25.21
C ASP A 102 28.82 2.88 26.63
N ALA A 103 29.69 2.38 27.52
CA ALA A 103 29.31 2.05 28.90
C ALA A 103 28.85 3.27 29.72
N LYS A 104 29.15 4.50 29.29
CA LYS A 104 28.70 5.74 29.95
C LYS A 104 27.34 6.22 29.46
N LEU A 105 26.83 5.66 28.36
CA LEU A 105 25.55 6.05 27.78
C LEU A 105 24.43 5.22 28.43
N THR A 106 23.37 5.89 28.87
CA THR A 106 22.21 5.31 29.55
C THR A 106 20.92 5.66 28.83
N ALA A 107 19.84 4.95 29.12
CA ALA A 107 18.53 5.21 28.51
C ALA A 107 17.96 6.62 28.77
N ALA A 108 18.52 7.38 29.72
CA ALA A 108 18.14 8.75 29.99
C ALA A 108 18.86 9.78 29.10
N ASP A 109 19.94 9.37 28.43
CA ASP A 109 20.74 10.28 27.60
C ASP A 109 20.09 10.52 26.24
N PRO A 110 20.12 11.76 25.70
CA PRO A 110 19.55 12.08 24.39
C PRO A 110 20.14 11.24 23.24
N ASP A 111 21.39 10.83 23.39
CA ASP A 111 22.12 10.04 22.40
C ASP A 111 21.91 8.52 22.54
N TRP A 112 21.02 8.05 23.44
CA TRP A 112 20.84 6.60 23.69
C TRP A 112 20.56 5.78 22.43
N SER A 113 19.86 6.36 21.44
CA SER A 113 19.61 5.75 20.14
C SER A 113 20.89 5.51 19.31
N GLU A 114 22.00 6.17 19.63
CA GLU A 114 23.31 5.99 19.00
C GLU A 114 24.12 4.85 19.64
N TYR A 115 23.71 4.30 20.79
CA TYR A 115 24.37 3.15 21.43
C TYR A 115 24.73 2.03 20.44
N PRO A 116 23.81 1.50 19.61
CA PRO A 116 24.13 0.38 18.72
C PRO A 116 25.03 0.77 17.54
N TYR A 117 25.30 2.07 17.35
CA TYR A 117 26.17 2.63 16.32
C TYR A 117 27.52 3.13 16.89
N ARG A 118 27.75 2.98 18.21
CA ARG A 118 29.01 3.29 18.87
C ARG A 118 29.83 2.03 19.12
N VAL A 119 31.15 2.18 19.10
CA VAL A 119 32.10 1.11 19.46
C VAL A 119 33.10 1.66 20.47
N THR A 120 33.22 0.98 21.59
CA THR A 120 34.28 1.19 22.58
C THR A 120 35.51 0.40 22.15
N VAL A 121 36.58 1.12 21.82
CA VAL A 121 37.89 0.58 21.44
C VAL A 121 38.80 0.66 22.67
N LYS A 122 39.21 -0.48 23.20
CA LYS A 122 40.09 -0.55 24.37
C LYS A 122 41.43 -1.15 23.95
N ALA A 123 42.51 -0.40 24.15
CA ALA A 123 43.87 -0.85 23.90
C ALA A 123 44.58 -1.10 25.22
N THR A 124 45.21 -2.27 25.34
CA THR A 124 46.09 -2.63 26.45
C THR A 124 47.51 -2.77 25.89
N GLY A 125 48.38 -1.86 26.28
CA GLY A 125 49.81 -1.91 25.95
C GLY A 125 50.58 -2.66 27.02
N VAL A 126 51.49 -3.53 26.60
CA VAL A 126 52.35 -4.34 27.48
C VAL A 126 53.81 -4.04 27.16
N ALA A 127 54.57 -3.67 28.19
CA ALA A 127 56.02 -3.49 28.09
C ALA A 127 56.73 -4.53 28.97
N PHE A 128 57.57 -5.36 28.36
CA PHE A 128 58.36 -6.41 29.00
C PHE A 128 59.73 -5.88 29.42
N ASP A 129 60.25 -6.33 30.57
CA ASP A 129 61.63 -6.04 30.95
C ASP A 129 62.61 -6.72 29.96
N PRO A 130 63.56 -5.98 29.36
CA PRO A 130 64.53 -6.53 28.40
C PRO A 130 65.44 -7.64 28.92
N LEU A 131 65.61 -7.75 30.24
CA LEU A 131 66.47 -8.73 30.88
C LEU A 131 65.70 -9.94 31.43
N ASP A 132 64.41 -9.78 31.72
CA ASP A 132 63.54 -10.83 32.23
C ASP A 132 62.06 -10.56 31.88
N THR A 133 61.57 -11.25 30.85
CA THR A 133 60.21 -11.08 30.33
C THR A 133 59.10 -11.49 31.31
N THR A 134 59.46 -12.05 32.47
CA THR A 134 58.52 -12.31 33.58
C THR A 134 58.00 -11.01 34.21
N TYR A 135 58.78 -9.93 34.15
CA TYR A 135 58.35 -8.61 34.61
C TYR A 135 57.74 -7.81 33.47
N LYS A 136 56.47 -7.41 33.63
CA LYS A 136 55.75 -6.57 32.66
C LYS A 136 55.03 -5.41 33.34
N SER A 137 54.90 -4.31 32.61
CA SER A 137 53.98 -3.21 32.93
C SER A 137 52.86 -3.17 31.91
N GLU A 138 51.64 -2.91 32.36
CA GLU A 138 50.46 -2.80 31.51
C GLU A 138 49.84 -1.40 31.64
N TYR A 139 49.31 -0.86 30.55
CA TYR A 139 48.57 0.39 30.53
C TYR A 139 47.34 0.24 29.64
N SER A 140 46.21 0.84 30.02
CA SER A 140 44.98 0.79 29.22
C SER A 140 44.53 2.17 28.79
N ALA A 141 44.20 2.29 27.51
CA ALA A 141 43.59 3.48 26.92
C ALA A 141 42.30 3.08 26.19
N GLU A 142 41.29 3.93 26.26
CA GLU A 142 39.97 3.69 25.69
C GLU A 142 39.55 4.88 24.81
N ALA A 143 38.92 4.57 23.68
CA ALA A 143 38.21 5.52 22.84
C ALA A 143 36.82 5.01 22.55
N VAL A 144 35.84 5.92 22.44
CA VAL A 144 34.54 5.60 21.85
C VAL A 144 34.44 6.31 20.52
N VAL A 145 34.09 5.55 19.49
CA VAL A 145 33.86 6.04 18.14
C VAL A 145 32.42 5.77 17.71
N GLN A 146 31.85 6.64 16.89
CA GLN A 146 30.50 6.53 16.35
C GLN A 146 30.54 6.33 14.84
N LEU A 147 29.70 5.43 14.32
CA LEU A 147 29.58 5.18 12.89
C LEU A 147 29.07 6.43 12.17
N VAL A 148 29.84 6.89 11.18
CA VAL A 148 29.40 7.93 10.25
C VAL A 148 28.64 7.25 9.11
N ARG A 149 27.31 7.34 9.16
CA ARG A 149 26.40 6.72 8.18
C ARG A 149 26.46 7.47 6.85
N LYS A 150 27.35 7.07 5.95
CA LYS A 150 27.47 7.63 4.58
C LYS A 150 26.63 6.87 3.56
N LYS A 151 26.46 5.56 3.74
CA LYS A 151 25.76 4.68 2.79
C LYS A 151 24.91 3.63 3.49
N ARG A 152 23.72 3.39 2.93
CA ARG A 152 22.84 2.24 3.21
C ARG A 152 22.83 1.32 1.99
N THR A 153 22.63 0.02 2.18
CA THR A 153 22.44 -0.89 1.03
C THR A 153 21.23 -0.47 0.21
N ALA A 154 21.24 -0.80 -1.09
CA ALA A 154 20.18 -0.36 -1.98
C ALA A 154 18.91 -1.20 -1.77
N ASN A 155 17.75 -0.55 -1.84
CA ASN A 155 16.48 -1.24 -1.98
C ASN A 155 16.48 -2.08 -3.27
N PRO A 156 15.77 -3.22 -3.30
CA PRO A 156 15.54 -3.93 -4.56
C PRO A 156 14.80 -3.02 -5.55
N SER A 157 15.11 -3.17 -6.84
CA SER A 157 14.62 -2.27 -7.90
C SER A 157 13.09 -2.17 -7.93
N HIS A 158 12.40 -3.31 -7.79
CA HIS A 158 10.95 -3.41 -7.75
C HIS A 158 10.33 -2.50 -6.67
N PHE A 159 10.88 -2.56 -5.45
CA PHE A 159 10.37 -1.77 -4.34
C PHE A 159 10.73 -0.28 -4.43
N THR A 160 11.72 0.08 -5.25
CA THR A 160 12.00 1.50 -5.53
C THR A 160 10.89 2.09 -6.41
N SER A 161 10.42 1.34 -7.41
CA SER A 161 9.32 1.79 -8.27
C SER A 161 7.94 1.75 -7.60
N SER A 162 7.70 0.84 -6.66
CA SER A 162 6.39 0.70 -6.01
C SER A 162 6.08 1.83 -5.02
N GLN A 163 7.09 2.49 -4.46
CA GLN A 163 6.94 3.59 -3.49
C GLN A 163 6.20 4.83 -4.03
N ALA A 164 5.98 4.93 -5.34
CA ALA A 164 5.13 5.97 -5.92
C ALA A 164 3.62 5.75 -5.66
N TYR A 165 3.25 4.58 -5.13
CA TYR A 165 1.88 4.17 -4.90
C TYR A 165 1.64 3.95 -3.40
N THR A 166 0.47 4.36 -2.92
CA THR A 166 0.00 4.01 -1.58
C THR A 166 -0.42 2.55 -1.53
N THR A 167 -1.07 2.06 -2.60
CA THR A 167 -1.49 0.67 -2.73
C THR A 167 -0.88 0.08 -4.00
N TYR A 168 -0.04 -0.93 -3.86
CA TYR A 168 0.65 -1.59 -4.97
C TYR A 168 0.32 -3.07 -5.00
N LEU A 169 -0.63 -3.46 -5.87
CA LEU A 169 -1.11 -4.81 -6.07
C LEU A 169 -0.49 -5.39 -7.34
N TRP A 170 0.53 -6.22 -7.17
CA TRP A 170 1.41 -6.65 -8.28
C TRP A 170 1.01 -7.96 -8.94
N GLY A 171 0.15 -8.76 -8.29
CA GLY A 171 -0.34 -10.03 -8.80
C GLY A 171 -1.42 -9.89 -9.86
N THR A 172 -1.75 -11.00 -10.54
CA THR A 172 -2.83 -11.05 -11.54
C THR A 172 -4.17 -11.52 -10.98
N GLN A 173 -4.21 -11.85 -9.70
CA GLN A 173 -5.40 -12.35 -9.02
C GLN A 173 -6.49 -11.27 -8.91
N THR A 174 -7.70 -11.68 -8.56
CA THR A 174 -8.80 -10.75 -8.33
C THR A 174 -8.56 -9.96 -7.05
N ASN A 175 -8.73 -8.64 -7.15
CA ASN A 175 -8.69 -7.70 -6.06
C ASN A 175 -10.12 -7.27 -5.80
N SER A 176 -10.64 -7.58 -4.62
CA SER A 176 -12.04 -7.38 -4.27
C SER A 176 -12.15 -6.26 -3.24
N ILE A 177 -12.89 -5.19 -3.56
CA ILE A 177 -13.01 -4.02 -2.68
C ILE A 177 -14.49 -3.75 -2.45
N ASP A 178 -14.98 -4.08 -1.26
CA ASP A 178 -16.35 -3.80 -0.84
C ASP A 178 -16.46 -2.58 0.07
N MET A 179 -17.69 -2.11 0.28
CA MET A 179 -18.00 -1.02 1.21
C MET A 179 -18.21 -1.50 2.65
N PRO A 180 -17.96 -0.63 3.64
CA PRO A 180 -17.38 0.71 3.53
C PRO A 180 -15.85 0.70 3.65
N VAL A 181 -15.14 1.40 2.76
CA VAL A 181 -13.67 1.56 2.83
C VAL A 181 -13.21 2.84 2.14
N ALA A 182 -12.11 3.41 2.60
CA ALA A 182 -11.41 4.52 1.97
C ALA A 182 -9.95 4.21 1.65
N ILE A 183 -9.64 4.04 0.36
CA ILE A 183 -8.27 3.93 -0.14
C ILE A 183 -7.88 5.26 -0.79
N SER A 184 -7.01 5.98 -0.09
CA SER A 184 -6.50 7.28 -0.49
C SER A 184 -5.11 7.14 -1.12
N GLY A 185 -4.73 8.12 -1.94
CA GLY A 185 -3.46 8.08 -2.67
C GLY A 185 -3.48 7.18 -3.90
N SER A 186 -2.34 7.08 -4.58
CA SER A 186 -2.25 6.40 -5.86
C SER A 186 -2.28 4.87 -5.70
N ALA A 187 -3.04 4.19 -6.55
CA ALA A 187 -3.16 2.74 -6.56
C ALA A 187 -2.61 2.14 -7.87
N HIS A 188 -1.83 1.07 -7.78
CA HIS A 188 -1.42 0.22 -8.89
C HIS A 188 -2.12 -1.13 -8.76
N ILE A 189 -2.92 -1.52 -9.75
CA ILE A 189 -3.73 -2.73 -9.74
C ILE A 189 -3.43 -3.54 -11.00
N GLN A 190 -2.67 -4.61 -10.83
CA GLN A 190 -2.22 -5.47 -11.91
C GLN A 190 -3.24 -6.56 -12.27
N GLY A 191 -3.98 -7.09 -11.30
CA GLY A 191 -5.00 -8.11 -11.47
C GLY A 191 -6.39 -7.55 -11.72
N THR A 192 -7.40 -8.41 -11.83
CA THR A 192 -8.79 -7.99 -11.99
C THR A 192 -9.23 -7.16 -10.79
N LEU A 193 -9.89 -6.02 -11.01
CA LEU A 193 -10.56 -5.26 -9.96
C LEU A 193 -12.05 -5.57 -9.94
N ASP A 194 -12.51 -6.13 -8.83
CA ASP A 194 -13.93 -6.30 -8.55
C ASP A 194 -14.35 -5.32 -7.44
N LEU A 195 -15.28 -4.43 -7.77
CA LEU A 195 -15.63 -3.29 -6.94
C LEU A 195 -17.08 -3.41 -6.46
N LEU A 196 -17.31 -3.38 -5.15
CA LEU A 196 -18.60 -3.60 -4.50
C LEU A 196 -19.27 -4.91 -4.95
N PRO A 197 -18.61 -6.07 -4.77
CA PRO A 197 -19.19 -7.37 -5.17
C PRO A 197 -20.47 -7.72 -4.40
N SER A 198 -20.66 -7.26 -3.16
CA SER A 198 -21.88 -7.52 -2.38
C SER A 198 -23.14 -6.82 -2.92
N MET A 199 -22.98 -5.82 -3.79
CA MET A 199 -24.10 -5.15 -4.48
C MET A 199 -24.20 -5.65 -5.93
N PRO A 200 -25.22 -6.46 -6.30
CA PRO A 200 -25.27 -7.07 -7.62
C PRO A 200 -25.47 -6.04 -8.74
N THR A 201 -24.88 -6.34 -9.91
CA THR A 201 -25.20 -5.66 -11.17
C THR A 201 -26.54 -6.14 -11.74
N ALA A 202 -27.20 -5.34 -12.59
CA ALA A 202 -28.46 -5.72 -13.23
C ALA A 202 -28.22 -6.50 -14.54
N GLU A 203 -29.02 -7.52 -14.83
CA GLU A 203 -29.00 -8.33 -16.07
C GLU A 203 -29.72 -7.69 -17.27
N ARG A 204 -29.60 -6.36 -17.44
CA ARG A 204 -30.43 -5.56 -18.38
C ARG A 204 -29.73 -4.42 -19.15
N PRO A 205 -28.55 -3.89 -18.75
CA PRO A 205 -27.90 -2.82 -19.51
C PRO A 205 -27.45 -3.30 -20.89
N PHE A 206 -27.49 -2.46 -21.91
CA PHE A 206 -27.07 -2.80 -23.26
C PHE A 206 -25.55 -2.86 -23.36
N TYR A 207 -25.03 -3.98 -23.89
CA TYR A 207 -23.63 -4.11 -24.25
C TYR A 207 -23.44 -3.93 -25.76
N GLY A 208 -22.86 -2.80 -26.18
CA GLY A 208 -22.59 -2.53 -27.59
C GLY A 208 -22.75 -1.06 -27.98
N LEU A 209 -22.99 -0.81 -29.27
CA LEU A 209 -23.14 0.54 -29.84
C LEU A 209 -24.61 0.86 -30.14
N ILE A 210 -25.03 2.09 -29.85
CA ILE A 210 -26.32 2.65 -30.26
C ILE A 210 -26.07 3.95 -31.02
N ASP A 211 -26.82 4.15 -32.09
CA ASP A 211 -26.77 5.32 -32.95
C ASP A 211 -28.18 5.69 -33.46
N GLU A 212 -28.39 6.98 -33.75
CA GLU A 212 -29.61 7.54 -34.34
C GLU A 212 -30.94 7.07 -33.74
N LEU A 213 -31.09 7.15 -32.42
CA LEU A 213 -32.35 6.78 -31.77
C LEU A 213 -33.42 7.84 -32.04
N ALA A 214 -34.48 7.47 -32.74
CA ALA A 214 -35.57 8.34 -33.14
C ALA A 214 -36.94 7.79 -32.71
N ILE A 215 -37.83 8.69 -32.31
CA ILE A 215 -39.23 8.43 -31.98
C ILE A 215 -40.11 9.32 -32.84
N PHE A 216 -41.09 8.71 -33.50
CA PHE A 216 -42.07 9.36 -34.36
C PHE A 216 -43.46 9.27 -33.73
N ASP A 217 -44.32 10.25 -34.02
CA ASP A 217 -45.72 10.34 -33.60
C ASP A 217 -46.69 9.63 -34.58
N ARG A 218 -46.15 8.81 -35.47
CA ARG A 218 -46.89 8.05 -36.48
C ARG A 218 -46.24 6.70 -36.68
N GLN A 219 -46.98 5.80 -37.32
CA GLN A 219 -46.39 4.62 -37.93
C GLN A 219 -45.57 5.05 -39.15
N VAL A 220 -44.24 4.90 -39.08
CA VAL A 220 -43.39 4.92 -40.27
C VAL A 220 -43.60 3.61 -41.03
N ASP A 221 -43.91 3.69 -42.31
CA ASP A 221 -44.14 2.51 -43.14
C ASP A 221 -42.85 1.72 -43.42
N TRP A 222 -43.03 0.48 -43.87
CA TRP A 222 -41.92 -0.42 -44.16
C TRP A 222 -40.97 0.12 -45.24
N TYR A 223 -41.50 0.88 -46.22
CA TYR A 223 -40.72 1.39 -47.34
C TYR A 223 -39.70 2.42 -46.85
N ASN A 224 -40.14 3.36 -46.02
CA ASN A 224 -39.27 4.37 -45.40
C ASN A 224 -38.23 3.75 -44.46
N ILE A 225 -38.61 2.75 -43.65
CA ILE A 225 -37.64 2.02 -42.80
C ILE A 225 -36.60 1.30 -43.67
N ASN A 226 -37.02 0.67 -44.77
CA ASN A 226 -36.12 0.01 -45.70
C ASN A 226 -35.21 1.00 -46.44
N GLN A 227 -35.70 2.20 -46.80
CA GLN A 227 -34.86 3.26 -47.38
C GLN A 227 -33.78 3.72 -46.40
N ILE A 228 -34.12 3.95 -45.12
CA ILE A 228 -33.12 4.30 -44.09
C ILE A 228 -32.05 3.20 -43.99
N TYR A 229 -32.46 1.92 -44.01
CA TYR A 229 -31.51 0.80 -43.96
C TYR A 229 -30.60 0.71 -45.20
N GLN A 230 -31.17 0.81 -46.41
CA GLN A 230 -30.40 0.67 -47.66
C GLN A 230 -29.35 1.77 -47.84
N ASN A 231 -29.61 2.97 -47.33
CA ASN A 231 -28.64 4.07 -47.31
C ASN A 231 -27.51 3.85 -46.30
N GLY A 232 -27.71 2.95 -45.32
CA GLY A 232 -26.70 2.52 -44.35
C GLY A 232 -26.43 3.52 -43.23
N ASN A 233 -25.61 3.10 -42.26
CA ASN A 233 -25.18 3.92 -41.11
C ASN A 233 -23.77 4.53 -41.26
N GLY A 234 -23.24 4.56 -42.48
CA GLY A 234 -21.84 4.90 -42.72
C GLY A 234 -21.56 6.37 -42.99
N ASP A 235 -22.56 7.12 -43.50
CA ASP A 235 -22.40 8.51 -43.91
C ASP A 235 -23.32 9.43 -43.08
N ASN A 236 -22.70 10.31 -42.29
CA ASN A 236 -23.38 11.20 -41.36
C ASN A 236 -24.43 12.11 -42.04
N ALA A 237 -24.12 12.67 -43.21
CA ALA A 237 -25.02 13.59 -43.90
C ALA A 237 -26.24 12.85 -44.49
N THR A 238 -26.00 11.67 -45.08
CA THR A 238 -27.03 10.81 -45.63
C THR A 238 -27.98 10.37 -44.53
N VAL A 239 -27.45 9.77 -43.45
CA VAL A 239 -28.24 9.33 -42.30
C VAL A 239 -29.07 10.47 -41.71
N TYR A 240 -28.45 11.65 -41.53
CA TYR A 240 -29.15 12.84 -41.07
C TYR A 240 -30.35 13.19 -41.96
N SER A 241 -30.12 13.33 -43.27
CA SER A 241 -31.16 13.75 -44.22
C SER A 241 -32.33 12.77 -44.27
N GLN A 242 -32.06 11.47 -44.20
CA GLN A 242 -33.07 10.42 -44.27
C GLN A 242 -33.97 10.45 -43.04
N ILE A 243 -33.39 10.49 -41.83
CA ILE A 243 -34.19 10.51 -40.60
C ILE A 243 -34.92 11.86 -40.46
N ALA A 244 -34.25 12.98 -40.74
CA ALA A 244 -34.86 14.30 -40.70
C ALA A 244 -36.07 14.42 -41.64
N SER A 245 -36.00 13.84 -42.85
CA SER A 245 -37.12 13.83 -43.81
C SER A 245 -38.38 13.14 -43.27
N GLN A 246 -38.23 12.23 -42.30
CA GLN A 246 -39.34 11.53 -41.67
C GLN A 246 -40.00 12.33 -40.54
N SER A 247 -39.45 13.50 -40.19
CA SER A 247 -39.93 14.42 -39.15
C SER A 247 -40.08 13.73 -37.77
N PRO A 248 -39.00 13.28 -37.14
CA PRO A 248 -39.06 12.65 -35.83
C PRO A 248 -39.53 13.65 -34.76
N SER A 249 -40.35 13.18 -33.84
CA SER A 249 -40.78 13.96 -32.67
C SER A 249 -39.65 14.06 -31.63
N TYR A 250 -38.89 12.97 -31.46
CA TYR A 250 -37.68 12.93 -30.63
C TYR A 250 -36.56 12.27 -31.40
N TRP A 251 -35.34 12.81 -31.33
CA TRP A 251 -34.19 12.22 -32.01
C TRP A 251 -32.87 12.55 -31.33
N TRP A 252 -32.06 11.53 -31.05
CA TRP A 252 -30.70 11.63 -30.54
C TRP A 252 -29.73 10.94 -31.50
N ARG A 253 -28.73 11.69 -31.95
CA ARG A 253 -27.80 11.24 -32.99
C ARG A 253 -26.57 10.53 -32.49
N PHE A 254 -26.21 10.65 -31.22
CA PHE A 254 -24.95 10.09 -30.69
C PHE A 254 -23.68 10.49 -31.47
N ASN A 255 -23.74 11.67 -32.11
CA ASN A 255 -22.69 12.15 -33.02
C ASN A 255 -21.68 13.09 -32.33
N GLU A 256 -21.43 12.88 -31.03
CA GLU A 256 -20.50 13.72 -30.29
C GLU A 256 -19.07 13.60 -30.86
N SER A 257 -18.35 14.72 -30.97
CA SER A 257 -17.00 14.75 -31.53
C SER A 257 -15.92 14.25 -30.56
N SER A 258 -16.27 14.05 -29.29
CA SER A 258 -15.34 13.71 -28.21
C SER A 258 -15.92 12.65 -27.28
N SER A 259 -15.09 11.69 -26.92
CA SER A 259 -15.38 10.67 -25.90
C SER A 259 -15.44 11.20 -24.47
N ALA A 260 -15.02 12.45 -24.25
CA ALA A 260 -15.16 13.13 -22.96
C ALA A 260 -16.53 13.80 -22.76
N SER A 261 -17.41 13.76 -23.77
CA SER A 261 -18.73 14.40 -23.68
C SER A 261 -19.56 13.79 -22.55
N THR A 262 -20.18 14.64 -21.74
CA THR A 262 -21.04 14.22 -20.62
C THR A 262 -22.52 14.27 -20.96
N THR A 263 -22.89 14.85 -22.11
CA THR A 263 -24.27 15.03 -22.54
C THR A 263 -24.46 14.67 -24.01
N ALA A 264 -25.67 14.24 -24.38
CA ALA A 264 -26.10 14.06 -25.75
C ALA A 264 -27.24 15.03 -26.10
N ALA A 265 -27.01 15.90 -27.08
CA ALA A 265 -28.02 16.88 -27.49
C ALA A 265 -29.17 16.21 -28.25
N ALA A 266 -30.40 16.65 -28.00
CA ALA A 266 -31.53 16.28 -28.84
C ALA A 266 -31.45 17.02 -30.18
N GLN A 267 -31.56 16.28 -31.27
CA GLN A 267 -31.61 16.83 -32.62
C GLN A 267 -33.01 17.30 -33.02
N ALA A 268 -34.05 16.66 -32.46
CA ALA A 268 -35.44 17.05 -32.62
C ALA A 268 -36.20 16.83 -31.31
N GLY A 269 -37.00 17.83 -30.90
CA GLY A 269 -37.97 17.83 -29.79
C GLY A 269 -37.46 17.55 -28.37
N GLY A 270 -36.70 16.47 -28.16
CA GLY A 270 -36.43 15.86 -26.86
C GLY A 270 -35.54 16.69 -25.92
N LYS A 271 -35.18 16.09 -24.79
CA LYS A 271 -34.26 16.69 -23.81
C LYS A 271 -32.82 16.33 -24.12
N THR A 272 -31.90 17.22 -23.76
CA THR A 272 -30.47 16.89 -23.69
C THR A 272 -30.29 15.78 -22.65
N GLY A 273 -29.76 14.64 -23.08
CA GLY A 273 -29.46 13.52 -22.21
C GLY A 273 -28.13 13.68 -21.48
N THR A 274 -27.97 12.99 -20.36
CA THR A 274 -26.71 12.93 -19.60
C THR A 274 -26.17 11.52 -19.59
N TYR A 275 -24.89 11.36 -19.98
CA TYR A 275 -24.19 10.08 -19.97
C TYR A 275 -23.78 9.72 -18.54
N ILE A 276 -24.19 8.54 -18.08
CA ILE A 276 -23.93 8.03 -16.74
C ILE A 276 -23.34 6.63 -16.83
N GLY A 277 -22.43 6.31 -15.90
CA GLY A 277 -21.84 4.97 -15.82
C GLY A 277 -20.90 4.68 -16.98
N GLY A 278 -20.88 3.42 -17.40
CA GLY A 278 -20.02 2.91 -18.44
C GLY A 278 -20.46 3.24 -19.87
N THR A 279 -20.40 4.52 -20.21
CA THR A 279 -20.68 5.02 -21.56
C THR A 279 -19.45 5.68 -22.18
N LEU A 280 -19.25 5.45 -23.48
CA LEU A 280 -18.23 6.13 -24.28
C LEU A 280 -18.87 6.72 -25.54
N PRO A 281 -19.15 8.03 -25.59
CA PRO A 281 -19.67 8.69 -26.79
C PRO A 281 -18.58 8.91 -27.84
N GLY A 282 -18.98 9.29 -29.05
CA GLY A 282 -18.03 9.66 -30.10
C GLY A 282 -17.22 8.50 -30.68
N VAL A 283 -17.74 7.26 -30.60
CA VAL A 283 -17.12 6.10 -31.23
C VAL A 283 -17.32 6.19 -32.74
N THR A 284 -16.23 6.18 -33.52
CA THR A 284 -16.31 6.25 -34.98
C THR A 284 -17.04 5.05 -35.57
N VAL A 285 -18.15 5.32 -36.26
CA VAL A 285 -18.85 4.31 -37.09
C VAL A 285 -18.15 4.22 -38.43
N ASN A 286 -18.13 5.32 -39.18
CA ASN A 286 -17.38 5.50 -40.42
C ASN A 286 -17.29 7.02 -40.73
N GLY A 287 -16.20 7.45 -41.35
CA GLY A 287 -15.99 8.86 -41.72
C GLY A 287 -16.22 9.82 -40.55
N THR A 288 -17.23 10.69 -40.67
CA THR A 288 -17.65 11.65 -39.62
C THR A 288 -18.83 11.17 -38.78
N ASN A 289 -19.41 10.00 -39.06
CA ASN A 289 -20.49 9.45 -38.24
C ASN A 289 -19.93 8.83 -36.95
N ARG A 290 -20.64 9.01 -35.85
CA ARG A 290 -20.27 8.51 -34.52
C ARG A 290 -21.46 7.83 -33.85
N ALA A 291 -21.16 7.04 -32.83
CA ALA A 291 -22.13 6.36 -31.98
C ALA A 291 -21.70 6.45 -30.52
N ALA A 292 -22.59 6.01 -29.61
CA ALA A 292 -22.24 5.79 -28.22
C ALA A 292 -22.11 4.30 -27.91
N PHE A 293 -21.03 3.96 -27.21
CA PHE A 293 -20.83 2.63 -26.63
C PHE A 293 -21.38 2.58 -25.21
N PHE A 294 -22.00 1.45 -24.89
CA PHE A 294 -22.55 1.10 -23.58
C PHE A 294 -21.92 -0.22 -23.12
N ASP A 295 -21.49 -0.26 -21.86
CA ASP A 295 -20.64 -1.32 -21.30
C ASP A 295 -21.37 -2.60 -20.86
N GLY A 296 -22.69 -2.66 -20.94
CA GLY A 296 -23.48 -3.80 -20.47
C GLY A 296 -23.58 -3.96 -18.96
N LYS A 297 -23.06 -3.02 -18.16
CA LYS A 297 -23.05 -3.12 -16.69
C LYS A 297 -23.64 -1.90 -15.98
N THR A 298 -23.24 -0.71 -16.38
CA THR A 298 -23.58 0.55 -15.68
C THR A 298 -23.96 1.68 -16.62
N GLY A 299 -23.57 1.59 -17.90
CA GLY A 299 -23.71 2.65 -18.88
C GLY A 299 -25.15 2.88 -19.32
N HIS A 300 -25.58 4.13 -19.22
CA HIS A 300 -26.83 4.61 -19.82
C HIS A 300 -26.78 6.10 -20.12
N LEU A 301 -27.67 6.55 -20.99
CA LEU A 301 -27.98 7.96 -21.18
C LEU A 301 -29.33 8.26 -20.51
N ASP A 302 -29.34 9.13 -19.52
CA ASP A 302 -30.57 9.61 -18.88
C ASP A 302 -31.15 10.80 -19.66
N LEU A 303 -32.36 10.63 -20.22
CA LEU A 303 -33.09 11.67 -20.96
C LEU A 303 -34.09 12.44 -20.09
N GLY A 304 -34.16 12.12 -18.80
CA GLY A 304 -35.15 12.61 -17.86
C GLY A 304 -36.56 12.11 -18.18
N LYS A 305 -37.56 12.82 -17.66
CA LYS A 305 -38.98 12.46 -17.76
C LYS A 305 -39.59 13.05 -19.06
N PHE A 306 -40.08 12.19 -19.95
CA PHE A 306 -40.94 12.56 -21.10
C PHE A 306 -41.90 11.41 -21.47
N GLU A 307 -42.88 11.69 -22.33
CA GLU A 307 -43.90 10.72 -22.78
C GLU A 307 -43.80 10.47 -24.29
N LEU A 308 -44.32 9.33 -24.75
CA LEU A 308 -44.51 9.14 -26.20
C LEU A 308 -45.48 10.20 -26.75
N PRO A 309 -45.38 10.55 -28.05
CA PRO A 309 -46.29 11.52 -28.66
C PRO A 309 -47.77 11.13 -28.48
N ALA A 310 -48.63 12.13 -28.20
CA ALA A 310 -50.02 11.92 -27.80
C ALA A 310 -50.98 11.51 -28.94
N THR A 311 -50.47 11.28 -30.16
CA THR A 311 -51.26 10.92 -31.35
C THR A 311 -51.89 9.52 -31.28
N GLY A 312 -51.47 8.70 -30.30
CA GLY A 312 -51.90 7.31 -30.16
C GLY A 312 -51.19 6.34 -31.11
N LYS A 313 -50.25 6.82 -31.92
CA LYS A 313 -49.45 6.06 -32.88
C LYS A 313 -47.99 6.40 -32.67
N PHE A 314 -47.08 5.47 -32.96
CA PHE A 314 -45.66 5.76 -32.84
C PHE A 314 -44.78 4.84 -33.67
N THR A 315 -43.53 5.27 -33.87
CA THR A 315 -42.42 4.41 -34.25
C THR A 315 -41.23 4.72 -33.35
N ILE A 316 -40.58 3.69 -32.81
CA ILE A 316 -39.27 3.80 -32.16
C ILE A 316 -38.27 3.09 -33.06
N LEU A 317 -37.19 3.77 -33.45
CA LEU A 317 -36.18 3.29 -34.38
C LEU A 317 -34.78 3.63 -33.84
N ALA A 318 -33.82 2.73 -34.05
CA ALA A 318 -32.42 2.96 -33.73
C ALA A 318 -31.51 2.10 -34.61
N TRP A 319 -30.30 2.58 -34.87
CA TRP A 319 -29.19 1.72 -35.29
C TRP A 319 -28.53 1.13 -34.05
N VAL A 320 -28.32 -0.19 -34.05
CA VAL A 320 -27.70 -0.90 -32.93
C VAL A 320 -26.67 -1.91 -33.41
N ALA A 321 -25.59 -2.06 -32.65
CA ALA A 321 -24.62 -3.14 -32.80
C ALA A 321 -24.33 -3.75 -31.42
N PRO A 322 -25.15 -4.72 -30.95
CA PRO A 322 -24.88 -5.40 -29.69
C PRO A 322 -23.61 -6.25 -29.80
N PHE A 323 -22.80 -6.35 -28.74
CA PHE A 323 -21.59 -7.17 -28.74
C PHE A 323 -21.81 -8.54 -28.11
N SER A 324 -20.93 -9.50 -28.42
CA SER A 324 -20.91 -10.82 -27.77
C SER A 324 -20.18 -10.74 -26.43
N GLY A 325 -20.50 -11.65 -25.50
CA GLY A 325 -19.88 -11.68 -24.16
C GLY A 325 -20.80 -11.20 -23.03
N ASP A 326 -22.07 -10.94 -23.34
CA ASP A 326 -23.11 -10.59 -22.38
C ASP A 326 -24.13 -11.74 -22.24
N ALA A 327 -23.62 -12.97 -22.11
CA ALA A 327 -24.44 -14.18 -22.07
C ALA A 327 -25.44 -14.17 -20.89
N ASP A 328 -25.09 -13.46 -19.82
CA ASP A 328 -25.89 -13.35 -18.59
C ASP A 328 -26.99 -12.27 -18.69
N ASN A 329 -26.90 -11.35 -19.65
CA ASN A 329 -27.93 -10.35 -19.88
C ASN A 329 -29.02 -10.88 -20.81
N THR A 330 -30.03 -11.46 -20.19
CA THR A 330 -31.17 -12.01 -20.92
C THR A 330 -31.97 -10.92 -21.64
N TYR A 331 -31.90 -9.67 -21.16
CA TYR A 331 -32.85 -8.62 -21.52
C TYR A 331 -32.21 -7.24 -21.69
N ALA A 332 -31.34 -7.06 -22.69
CA ALA A 332 -30.72 -5.76 -22.98
C ALA A 332 -31.75 -4.65 -23.34
N ARG A 333 -31.48 -3.41 -22.94
CA ARG A 333 -32.37 -2.25 -23.14
C ARG A 333 -31.79 -1.27 -24.14
N ILE A 334 -32.47 -1.08 -25.28
CA ILE A 334 -32.10 -0.02 -26.23
C ILE A 334 -32.63 1.31 -25.69
N ILE A 335 -33.93 1.36 -25.37
CA ILE A 335 -34.57 2.49 -24.67
C ILE A 335 -35.65 1.97 -23.73
N SER A 336 -35.77 2.56 -22.54
CA SER A 336 -36.76 2.17 -21.54
C SER A 336 -37.29 3.38 -20.78
N LYS A 337 -38.61 3.41 -20.59
CA LYS A 337 -39.31 4.25 -19.61
C LYS A 337 -39.98 3.36 -18.59
N ALA A 338 -39.48 3.38 -17.36
CA ALA A 338 -40.00 2.53 -16.28
C ALA A 338 -39.75 3.16 -14.91
N THR A 339 -40.43 2.62 -13.90
CA THR A 339 -40.16 2.91 -12.47
C THR A 339 -39.49 1.74 -11.75
N SER A 340 -39.46 0.56 -12.38
CA SER A 340 -38.86 -0.66 -11.86
C SER A 340 -38.61 -1.66 -13.00
N VAL A 341 -38.15 -2.86 -12.67
CA VAL A 341 -37.79 -3.93 -13.62
C VAL A 341 -38.96 -4.84 -14.01
N ASN A 342 -40.10 -4.78 -13.32
CA ASN A 342 -41.28 -5.60 -13.65
C ASN A 342 -41.95 -5.08 -14.92
N ALA A 343 -42.52 -5.99 -15.72
CA ALA A 343 -43.18 -5.65 -16.98
C ALA A 343 -44.32 -4.61 -16.81
N SER A 344 -45.07 -4.69 -15.70
CA SER A 344 -46.18 -3.76 -15.37
C SER A 344 -45.73 -2.32 -15.12
N ASP A 345 -44.47 -2.15 -14.72
CA ASP A 345 -43.89 -0.89 -14.25
C ASP A 345 -43.23 -0.11 -15.39
N HIS A 346 -43.20 -0.71 -16.58
CA HIS A 346 -42.80 -0.06 -17.82
C HIS A 346 -43.98 0.71 -18.43
N VAL A 347 -43.68 1.87 -18.98
CA VAL A 347 -44.58 2.61 -19.87
C VAL A 347 -44.30 2.19 -21.31
N PHE A 348 -43.03 2.25 -21.72
CA PHE A 348 -42.55 1.74 -22.99
C PHE A 348 -41.12 1.22 -22.86
N MET A 349 -40.75 0.24 -23.67
CA MET A 349 -39.40 -0.29 -23.77
C MET A 349 -39.20 -0.90 -25.15
N LEU A 350 -38.04 -0.62 -25.75
CA LEU A 350 -37.50 -1.37 -26.87
C LEU A 350 -36.16 -1.94 -26.45
N GLY A 351 -35.96 -3.23 -26.71
CA GLY A 351 -34.75 -3.91 -26.31
C GLY A 351 -34.59 -5.24 -27.01
N LEU A 352 -33.72 -6.06 -26.44
CA LEU A 352 -33.41 -7.38 -26.93
C LEU A 352 -33.85 -8.43 -25.90
N ASN A 353 -34.15 -9.62 -26.39
CA ASN A 353 -34.34 -10.81 -25.60
C ASN A 353 -33.43 -11.88 -26.19
N ASN A 354 -32.42 -12.29 -25.42
CA ASN A 354 -31.54 -13.37 -25.85
C ASN A 354 -32.19 -14.74 -25.55
N GLY A 355 -33.12 -14.85 -24.59
CA GLY A 355 -33.84 -16.08 -24.26
C GLY A 355 -32.93 -17.28 -23.94
N GLY A 356 -31.68 -17.04 -23.51
CA GLY A 356 -30.65 -18.08 -23.37
C GLY A 356 -30.00 -18.55 -24.69
N SER A 357 -30.26 -17.86 -25.81
CA SER A 357 -29.64 -18.06 -27.12
C SER A 357 -28.52 -17.04 -27.36
N SER A 358 -27.54 -17.40 -28.19
CA SER A 358 -26.47 -16.49 -28.65
C SER A 358 -26.95 -15.42 -29.65
N THR A 359 -28.18 -15.53 -30.16
CA THR A 359 -28.78 -14.59 -31.12
C THR A 359 -30.01 -13.89 -30.54
N PRO A 360 -29.89 -12.64 -30.05
CA PRO A 360 -31.00 -11.91 -29.48
C PRO A 360 -32.08 -11.51 -30.49
N ARG A 361 -33.34 -11.48 -30.06
CA ARG A 361 -34.48 -10.96 -30.84
C ARG A 361 -35.03 -9.69 -30.25
N LEU A 362 -35.68 -8.86 -31.07
CA LEU A 362 -36.33 -7.65 -30.59
C LEU A 362 -37.44 -7.96 -29.60
N ARG A 363 -37.54 -7.15 -28.54
CA ARG A 363 -38.56 -7.22 -27.51
C ARG A 363 -39.09 -5.83 -27.21
N THR A 364 -40.37 -5.77 -26.85
CA THR A 364 -40.98 -4.58 -26.29
C THR A 364 -41.78 -4.90 -25.03
N HIS A 365 -41.79 -3.93 -24.10
CA HIS A 365 -42.83 -3.78 -23.09
C HIS A 365 -43.59 -2.51 -23.40
N MET A 366 -44.90 -2.57 -23.47
CA MET A 366 -45.71 -1.39 -23.78
C MET A 366 -46.97 -1.37 -22.93
N LYS A 367 -47.26 -0.23 -22.30
CA LYS A 367 -48.55 0.02 -21.66
C LYS A 367 -49.49 0.65 -22.68
N LEU A 368 -50.56 -0.06 -23.05
CA LEU A 368 -51.58 0.38 -24.00
C LEU A 368 -52.96 0.24 -23.37
N GLY A 369 -53.77 1.29 -23.39
CA GLY A 369 -55.13 1.25 -22.85
C GLY A 369 -55.18 0.85 -21.36
N GLY A 370 -54.14 1.18 -20.59
CA GLY A 370 -54.00 0.82 -19.17
C GLY A 370 -53.41 -0.56 -18.88
N SER A 371 -53.28 -1.44 -19.88
CA SER A 371 -52.71 -2.78 -19.73
C SER A 371 -51.27 -2.86 -20.21
N ALA A 372 -50.43 -3.67 -19.55
CA ALA A 372 -49.04 -3.89 -19.94
C ALA A 372 -48.92 -5.12 -20.85
N TYR A 373 -48.20 -4.97 -21.97
CA TYR A 373 -47.99 -6.01 -22.97
C TYR A 373 -46.50 -6.27 -23.16
N THR A 374 -46.11 -7.55 -23.12
CA THR A 374 -44.76 -8.01 -23.48
C THR A 374 -44.82 -8.76 -24.79
N HIS A 375 -44.09 -8.28 -25.80
CA HIS A 375 -43.96 -8.98 -27.08
C HIS A 375 -42.50 -9.17 -27.48
N VAL A 376 -42.19 -10.32 -28.07
CA VAL A 376 -40.87 -10.69 -28.57
C VAL A 376 -41.04 -11.07 -30.02
N ALA A 377 -40.21 -10.55 -30.92
CA ALA A 377 -40.31 -10.85 -32.33
C ALA A 377 -40.18 -12.37 -32.59
N SER A 378 -40.98 -12.92 -33.50
CA SER A 378 -40.94 -14.34 -33.85
C SER A 378 -39.73 -14.74 -34.71
N GLY A 379 -38.94 -13.76 -35.17
CA GLY A 379 -37.70 -13.92 -35.93
C GLY A 379 -36.92 -12.62 -36.00
N GLY A 380 -35.95 -12.54 -36.92
CA GLY A 380 -35.14 -11.34 -37.10
C GLY A 380 -34.01 -11.20 -36.07
N ASP A 381 -33.41 -12.33 -35.70
CA ASP A 381 -32.22 -12.45 -34.85
C ASP A 381 -31.17 -11.37 -35.15
N VAL A 382 -30.79 -10.58 -34.15
CA VAL A 382 -29.78 -9.52 -34.25
C VAL A 382 -28.42 -10.16 -34.03
N THR A 383 -27.57 -10.11 -35.05
CA THR A 383 -26.23 -10.72 -35.00
C THR A 383 -25.29 -9.87 -34.16
N PRO A 384 -24.65 -10.41 -33.11
CA PRO A 384 -23.66 -9.66 -32.34
C PRO A 384 -22.48 -9.17 -33.20
N GLY A 385 -21.98 -7.98 -32.88
CA GLY A 385 -20.89 -7.30 -33.57
C GLY A 385 -21.28 -6.67 -34.91
N GLN A 386 -22.55 -6.70 -35.31
CA GLN A 386 -23.03 -6.19 -36.61
C GLN A 386 -24.09 -5.10 -36.44
N TRP A 387 -23.97 -4.02 -37.21
CA TRP A 387 -24.99 -2.98 -37.27
C TRP A 387 -26.31 -3.51 -37.82
N SER A 388 -27.40 -3.22 -37.12
CA SER A 388 -28.77 -3.49 -37.53
C SER A 388 -29.64 -2.27 -37.31
N LEU A 389 -30.45 -1.91 -38.30
CA LEU A 389 -31.52 -0.94 -38.11
C LEU A 389 -32.71 -1.67 -37.50
N VAL A 390 -33.12 -1.30 -36.29
CA VAL A 390 -34.22 -1.94 -35.59
C VAL A 390 -35.36 -0.95 -35.38
N ALA A 391 -36.60 -1.41 -35.51
CA ALA A 391 -37.76 -0.57 -35.26
C ALA A 391 -38.96 -1.33 -34.71
N VAL A 392 -39.74 -0.65 -33.87
CA VAL A 392 -41.09 -1.03 -33.48
C VAL A 392 -42.06 0.04 -33.94
N THR A 393 -43.13 -0.35 -34.63
CA THR A 393 -44.18 0.58 -35.09
C THR A 393 -45.54 0.21 -34.50
N TYR A 394 -46.36 1.22 -34.24
CA TYR A 394 -47.70 1.08 -33.70
C TYR A 394 -48.68 2.00 -34.42
N ASP A 395 -49.74 1.43 -34.98
CA ASP A 395 -50.75 2.15 -35.76
C ASP A 395 -52.03 2.49 -34.98
N GLY A 396 -52.07 2.19 -33.68
CA GLY A 396 -53.25 2.29 -32.81
C GLY A 396 -54.01 0.97 -32.61
N SER A 397 -53.66 -0.06 -33.39
CA SER A 397 -54.32 -1.38 -33.37
C SER A 397 -53.36 -2.57 -33.46
N THR A 398 -52.18 -2.35 -34.03
CA THR A 398 -51.18 -3.40 -34.29
C THR A 398 -49.78 -2.89 -34.02
N LEU A 399 -49.04 -3.60 -33.16
CA LEU A 399 -47.62 -3.39 -32.92
C LEU A 399 -46.80 -4.29 -33.85
N ARG A 400 -45.78 -3.77 -34.53
CA ARG A 400 -44.96 -4.51 -35.51
C ARG A 400 -43.47 -4.35 -35.26
N PHE A 401 -42.71 -5.42 -35.48
CA PHE A 401 -41.24 -5.45 -35.38
C PHE A 401 -40.59 -5.48 -36.76
N TYR A 402 -39.57 -4.64 -36.94
CA TYR A 402 -38.75 -4.56 -38.14
C TYR A 402 -37.27 -4.65 -37.79
N LYS A 403 -36.50 -5.33 -38.65
CA LYS A 403 -35.04 -5.27 -38.67
C LYS A 403 -34.57 -5.12 -40.12
N ASN A 404 -33.63 -4.22 -40.36
CA ASN A 404 -32.99 -3.99 -41.66
C ASN A 404 -34.02 -3.81 -42.79
N GLY A 405 -35.07 -3.01 -42.55
CA GLY A 405 -36.15 -2.77 -43.51
C GLY A 405 -37.18 -3.88 -43.67
N SER A 406 -36.97 -5.06 -43.08
CA SER A 406 -37.85 -6.22 -43.21
C SER A 406 -38.80 -6.35 -42.02
N TYR A 407 -40.07 -6.69 -42.29
CA TYR A 407 -41.07 -7.03 -41.28
C TYR A 407 -40.86 -8.46 -40.78
N TYR A 408 -40.93 -8.67 -39.46
CA TYR A 408 -40.77 -10.01 -38.86
C TYR A 408 -42.01 -10.51 -38.13
N SER A 409 -42.69 -9.63 -37.38
CA SER A 409 -43.84 -10.04 -36.58
C SER A 409 -44.73 -8.86 -36.21
N GLY A 410 -45.98 -9.16 -35.88
CA GLY A 410 -46.99 -8.18 -35.49
C GLY A 410 -48.00 -8.77 -34.52
N TYR A 411 -48.49 -7.91 -33.63
CA TYR A 411 -49.40 -8.28 -32.54
C TYR A 411 -50.59 -7.34 -32.53
N SER A 412 -51.80 -7.89 -32.58
CA SER A 412 -53.03 -7.11 -32.47
C SER A 412 -53.22 -6.65 -31.03
N VAL A 413 -53.07 -5.34 -30.81
CA VAL A 413 -53.20 -4.69 -29.50
C VAL A 413 -53.70 -3.26 -29.71
N SER A 414 -54.76 -2.88 -29.02
CA SER A 414 -55.36 -1.55 -29.14
C SER A 414 -55.27 -0.78 -27.82
N GLY A 415 -55.22 0.54 -27.92
CA GLY A 415 -55.21 1.44 -26.78
C GLY A 415 -54.23 2.60 -26.96
N THR A 416 -54.45 3.66 -26.20
CA THR A 416 -53.51 4.78 -26.17
C THR A 416 -52.24 4.38 -25.42
N PRO A 417 -51.05 4.82 -25.85
CA PRO A 417 -49.83 4.73 -25.04
C PRO A 417 -50.05 5.25 -23.62
N GLY A 418 -49.62 4.47 -22.64
CA GLY A 418 -49.66 4.88 -21.24
C GLY A 418 -48.71 6.06 -20.98
N THR A 419 -48.92 6.73 -19.84
CA THR A 419 -48.06 7.81 -19.37
C THR A 419 -47.67 7.58 -17.92
N ASN A 420 -46.52 8.14 -17.51
CA ASN A 420 -46.13 8.18 -16.10
C ASN A 420 -45.14 9.33 -15.87
N SER A 421 -45.62 10.42 -15.27
CA SER A 421 -44.82 11.61 -15.01
C SER A 421 -43.67 11.38 -14.03
N ALA A 422 -43.70 10.31 -13.23
CA ALA A 422 -42.61 9.95 -12.32
C ALA A 422 -41.51 9.12 -12.98
N ALA A 423 -41.76 8.51 -14.14
CA ALA A 423 -40.81 7.62 -14.81
C ALA A 423 -39.84 8.38 -15.72
N SER A 424 -38.54 8.21 -15.49
CA SER A 424 -37.48 8.65 -16.40
C SER A 424 -37.39 7.76 -17.64
N VAL A 425 -36.74 8.26 -18.69
CA VAL A 425 -36.45 7.53 -19.91
C VAL A 425 -34.95 7.41 -20.09
N TRP A 426 -34.44 6.19 -20.18
CA TRP A 426 -33.02 5.93 -20.39
C TRP A 426 -32.78 5.20 -21.70
N ILE A 427 -31.62 5.47 -22.32
CA ILE A 427 -31.08 4.69 -23.43
C ILE A 427 -29.92 3.84 -22.88
N GLY A 428 -29.88 2.57 -23.25
CA GLY A 428 -28.81 1.65 -22.84
C GLY A 428 -29.02 0.96 -21.49
N ASP A 429 -30.00 1.34 -20.67
CA ASP A 429 -30.38 0.60 -19.46
C ASP A 429 -31.86 0.85 -19.10
N ASN A 430 -32.33 0.26 -18.00
CA ASN A 430 -33.65 0.43 -17.46
C ASN A 430 -33.62 1.34 -16.22
N PRO A 431 -34.36 2.47 -16.18
CA PRO A 431 -34.52 3.22 -14.94
C PRO A 431 -35.18 2.36 -13.85
N PRO A 432 -34.67 2.37 -12.61
CA PRO A 432 -33.63 3.25 -12.05
C PRO A 432 -32.20 2.68 -12.06
N GLY A 433 -31.95 1.64 -12.85
CA GLY A 433 -30.67 0.92 -12.89
C GLY A 433 -30.49 -0.05 -11.73
N SER A 434 -29.26 -0.50 -11.54
CA SER A 434 -28.89 -1.30 -10.36
C SER A 434 -28.63 -0.42 -9.14
N ALA A 435 -28.85 -0.97 -7.94
CA ALA A 435 -28.49 -0.31 -6.68
C ALA A 435 -27.00 0.07 -6.65
N ARG A 436 -26.13 -0.80 -7.17
CA ARG A 436 -24.69 -0.55 -7.30
C ARG A 436 -24.40 0.67 -8.18
N THR A 437 -25.01 0.76 -9.37
CA THR A 437 -24.83 1.90 -10.28
C THR A 437 -25.30 3.20 -9.63
N ARG A 438 -26.48 3.19 -8.98
CA ARG A 438 -27.00 4.37 -8.27
C ARG A 438 -26.06 4.78 -7.14
N TYR A 439 -25.64 3.82 -6.31
CA TYR A 439 -24.74 4.06 -5.18
C TYR A 439 -23.43 4.70 -5.63
N LEU A 440 -22.72 4.08 -6.58
CA LEU A 440 -21.44 4.58 -7.08
C LEU A 440 -21.56 5.94 -7.78
N SER A 441 -22.61 6.16 -8.59
CA SER A 441 -22.84 7.45 -9.23
C SER A 441 -23.07 8.56 -8.20
N ASP A 442 -23.86 8.28 -7.16
CA ASP A 442 -24.18 9.27 -6.14
C ASP A 442 -23.00 9.58 -5.23
N LEU A 443 -22.06 8.65 -4.99
CA LEU A 443 -20.80 8.96 -4.28
C LEU A 443 -20.01 10.08 -4.98
N GLN A 444 -19.90 10.02 -6.31
CA GLN A 444 -19.22 11.06 -7.07
C GLN A 444 -20.01 12.38 -7.07
N LYS A 445 -21.35 12.31 -7.11
CA LYS A 445 -22.18 13.53 -6.98
C LYS A 445 -22.02 14.17 -5.62
N MET A 446 -22.03 13.39 -4.53
CA MET A 446 -21.79 13.87 -3.16
C MET A 446 -20.43 14.55 -3.02
N ASN A 447 -19.37 13.93 -3.56
CA ASN A 447 -18.03 14.51 -3.59
C ASN A 447 -18.03 15.86 -4.34
N THR A 448 -18.68 15.92 -5.50
CA THR A 448 -18.78 17.16 -6.31
C THR A 448 -19.63 18.24 -5.64
N ALA A 449 -20.64 17.84 -4.86
CA ALA A 449 -21.49 18.73 -4.08
C ALA A 449 -20.85 19.22 -2.77
N GLY A 450 -19.66 18.71 -2.41
CA GLY A 450 -18.95 19.10 -1.19
C GLY A 450 -19.47 18.42 0.08
N LEU A 451 -20.18 17.30 -0.03
CA LEU A 451 -20.73 16.52 1.09
C LEU A 451 -19.75 15.49 1.68
N GLY A 452 -18.48 15.56 1.28
CA GLY A 452 -17.43 14.59 1.62
C GLY A 452 -17.19 13.55 0.53
N ASP A 453 -15.96 13.01 0.49
CA ASP A 453 -15.57 11.98 -0.48
C ASP A 453 -15.63 10.59 0.15
N ALA A 454 -16.73 9.88 -0.10
CA ALA A 454 -16.98 8.52 0.37
C ALA A 454 -16.67 7.46 -0.71
N ARG A 455 -15.93 7.81 -1.77
CA ARG A 455 -15.57 6.84 -2.81
C ARG A 455 -14.55 5.83 -2.27
N PRO A 456 -14.62 4.54 -2.68
CA PRO A 456 -13.66 3.50 -2.29
C PRO A 456 -12.21 3.84 -2.63
N LEU A 457 -12.01 4.40 -3.82
CA LEU A 457 -10.72 4.83 -4.33
C LEU A 457 -10.79 6.34 -4.51
N LYS A 458 -9.86 7.08 -3.91
CA LYS A 458 -9.87 8.57 -3.93
C LYS A 458 -8.74 9.16 -4.79
N GLY A 459 -7.64 8.42 -5.00
CA GLY A 459 -6.49 8.87 -5.77
C GLY A 459 -6.42 8.32 -7.20
N SER A 460 -5.28 8.54 -7.86
CA SER A 460 -5.04 8.07 -9.23
C SER A 460 -4.90 6.55 -9.29
N VAL A 461 -5.40 5.92 -10.35
CA VAL A 461 -5.36 4.46 -10.50
C VAL A 461 -4.57 4.09 -11.76
N ARG A 462 -3.59 3.21 -11.60
CA ARG A 462 -2.97 2.49 -12.71
C ARG A 462 -3.61 1.11 -12.80
N LEU A 463 -4.35 0.85 -13.87
CA LEU A 463 -5.15 -0.35 -14.06
C LEU A 463 -4.66 -1.12 -15.30
N ASN A 464 -4.28 -2.38 -15.13
CA ASN A 464 -3.76 -3.17 -16.24
C ASN A 464 -4.87 -3.65 -17.19
N GLN A 465 -4.78 -3.28 -18.47
CA GLN A 465 -5.79 -3.60 -19.48
C GLN A 465 -5.82 -5.07 -19.89
N SER A 466 -4.75 -5.84 -19.65
CA SER A 466 -4.72 -7.27 -20.02
C SER A 466 -5.53 -8.16 -19.07
N THR A 467 -5.84 -7.66 -17.87
CA THR A 467 -6.57 -8.37 -16.80
C THR A 467 -7.91 -7.71 -16.47
N ASN A 468 -8.09 -6.44 -16.85
CA ASN A 468 -9.31 -5.69 -16.57
C ASN A 468 -10.09 -5.38 -17.83
N ALA A 469 -11.40 -5.60 -17.79
CA ALA A 469 -12.30 -5.23 -18.87
C ALA A 469 -12.43 -3.71 -18.99
N TYR A 470 -12.68 -3.23 -20.22
CA TYR A 470 -12.90 -1.81 -20.50
C TYR A 470 -14.05 -1.20 -19.68
N ALA A 471 -15.08 -2.00 -19.36
CA ALA A 471 -16.18 -1.61 -18.47
C ALA A 471 -15.71 -1.21 -17.05
N GLY A 472 -14.66 -1.88 -16.53
CA GLY A 472 -14.06 -1.54 -15.24
C GLY A 472 -13.38 -0.17 -15.28
N TRP A 473 -12.63 0.12 -16.35
CA TRP A 473 -12.04 1.45 -16.57
C TRP A 473 -13.13 2.53 -16.65
N LEU A 474 -14.19 2.30 -17.43
CA LEU A 474 -15.29 3.26 -17.54
C LEU A 474 -15.98 3.52 -16.19
N THR A 475 -16.18 2.48 -15.38
CA THR A 475 -16.69 2.63 -14.00
C THR A 475 -15.81 3.57 -13.18
N LEU A 476 -14.49 3.36 -13.18
CA LEU A 476 -13.57 4.21 -12.40
C LEU A 476 -13.48 5.64 -12.95
N ALA A 477 -13.30 5.79 -14.27
CA ALA A 477 -13.03 7.08 -14.89
C ALA A 477 -14.28 7.94 -15.11
N ARG A 478 -15.41 7.32 -15.53
CA ARG A 478 -16.64 8.03 -15.90
C ARG A 478 -17.66 8.09 -14.78
N MET A 479 -17.84 7.00 -14.03
CA MET A 479 -18.82 6.96 -12.94
C MET A 479 -18.25 7.53 -11.65
N LEU A 480 -17.02 7.14 -11.28
CA LEU A 480 -16.35 7.64 -10.07
C LEU A 480 -15.46 8.86 -10.31
N GLY A 481 -15.26 9.30 -11.55
CA GLY A 481 -14.49 10.51 -11.85
C GLY A 481 -13.00 10.43 -11.51
N LEU A 482 -12.41 9.23 -11.50
CA LEU A 482 -11.01 9.02 -11.16
C LEU A 482 -10.07 9.24 -12.35
N SER A 483 -8.83 9.66 -12.07
CA SER A 483 -7.76 9.63 -13.07
C SER A 483 -7.22 8.21 -13.20
N VAL A 484 -7.45 7.58 -14.35
CA VAL A 484 -7.08 6.17 -14.57
C VAL A 484 -6.12 6.03 -15.75
N ASN A 485 -4.92 5.52 -15.50
CA ASN A 485 -3.99 5.06 -16.52
C ASN A 485 -4.30 3.59 -16.86
N PHE A 486 -4.99 3.38 -17.98
CA PHE A 486 -5.40 2.07 -18.48
C PHE A 486 -4.54 1.65 -19.67
N ALA A 487 -3.58 0.78 -19.43
CA ALA A 487 -2.64 0.30 -20.45
C ALA A 487 -2.12 -1.10 -20.09
N THR A 488 -1.36 -1.73 -20.99
CA THR A 488 -0.70 -3.01 -20.68
C THR A 488 0.56 -2.74 -19.89
N PHE A 489 0.68 -3.39 -18.74
CA PHE A 489 1.88 -3.32 -17.90
C PHE A 489 2.46 -4.71 -17.70
N ASN A 490 3.80 -4.82 -17.79
CA ASN A 490 4.47 -6.08 -17.53
C ASN A 490 4.34 -6.48 -16.07
N ILE A 491 3.97 -7.74 -15.83
CA ILE A 491 3.93 -8.33 -14.50
C ILE A 491 5.38 -8.56 -14.06
N THR A 492 5.80 -7.94 -12.97
CA THR A 492 7.09 -8.21 -12.35
C THR A 492 6.82 -8.75 -10.96
N THR A 493 7.08 -10.04 -10.77
CA THR A 493 7.04 -10.65 -9.43
C THR A 493 8.25 -10.16 -8.66
N PRO A 494 8.07 -9.60 -7.43
CA PRO A 494 9.20 -9.25 -6.58
C PRO A 494 10.05 -10.50 -6.28
N THR A 495 11.37 -10.41 -6.43
CA THR A 495 12.27 -11.46 -5.93
C THR A 495 12.41 -11.27 -4.41
N GLU A 496 12.00 -12.27 -3.64
CA GLU A 496 12.04 -12.33 -2.17
C GLU A 496 13.45 -12.07 -1.62
N ILE A 497 13.60 -11.16 -0.64
CA ILE A 497 14.92 -10.93 -0.02
C ILE A 497 14.94 -11.16 1.50
N THR A 498 13.82 -11.14 2.26
CA THR A 498 14.04 -10.88 3.70
C THR A 498 13.06 -11.36 4.76
N ALA A 499 12.87 -12.67 4.89
CA ALA A 499 12.16 -13.12 6.10
C ALA A 499 12.79 -14.24 6.90
N ALA A 500 13.76 -14.98 6.36
CA ALA A 500 14.34 -16.10 7.11
C ALA A 500 15.33 -15.69 8.22
N ALA A 501 15.69 -14.41 8.35
CA ALA A 501 16.75 -13.96 9.25
C ALA A 501 16.44 -14.27 10.73
N THR A 502 17.34 -15.01 11.38
CA THR A 502 17.33 -15.26 12.84
C THR A 502 18.26 -14.30 13.60
N THR A 503 19.16 -13.64 12.87
CA THR A 503 20.05 -12.59 13.36
C THR A 503 20.19 -11.50 12.31
N TYR A 504 20.51 -10.27 12.73
CA TYR A 504 20.90 -9.19 11.82
C TYR A 504 22.06 -8.37 12.37
N GLN A 505 22.70 -7.58 11.51
CA GLN A 505 23.73 -6.61 11.87
C GLN A 505 23.38 -5.24 11.31
N LEU A 506 23.78 -4.18 12.01
CA LEU A 506 23.55 -2.81 11.53
C LEU A 506 24.64 -2.35 10.54
N TYR A 507 25.87 -2.83 10.71
CA TYR A 507 27.03 -2.52 9.85
C TYR A 507 28.01 -3.72 9.82
N PRO A 508 28.86 -3.85 8.78
CA PRO A 508 29.86 -4.92 8.69
C PRO A 508 30.76 -4.96 9.94
N GLY A 509 30.90 -6.14 10.54
CA GLY A 509 31.68 -6.31 11.78
C GLY A 509 31.00 -5.76 13.04
N GLY A 510 29.73 -5.32 12.99
CA GLY A 510 28.97 -4.92 14.17
C GLY A 510 28.44 -6.11 15.00
N LYS A 511 27.81 -5.80 16.15
CA LYS A 511 27.15 -6.83 16.97
C LYS A 511 26.06 -7.52 16.14
N ALA A 512 26.04 -8.85 16.19
CA ALA A 512 24.92 -9.64 15.69
C ALA A 512 23.79 -9.63 16.72
N TYR A 513 22.63 -9.14 16.33
CA TYR A 513 21.42 -9.08 17.16
C TYR A 513 20.54 -10.29 16.86
N THR A 514 20.15 -11.03 17.89
CA THR A 514 19.22 -12.17 17.74
C THR A 514 17.79 -11.66 17.63
N VAL A 515 17.07 -12.13 16.61
CA VAL A 515 15.66 -11.75 16.38
C VAL A 515 14.76 -12.60 17.30
N PRO A 516 13.98 -11.99 18.21
CA PRO A 516 13.01 -12.71 19.04
C PRO A 516 11.95 -13.42 18.20
N ALA A 517 11.60 -14.64 18.59
CA ALA A 517 10.56 -15.44 17.96
C ALA A 517 9.22 -15.33 18.70
N VAL A 518 8.12 -15.23 17.96
CA VAL A 518 6.75 -15.17 18.46
C VAL A 518 5.88 -16.15 17.66
N SER A 519 4.91 -16.80 18.31
CA SER A 519 3.92 -17.66 17.66
C SER A 519 2.64 -17.75 18.47
N GLY A 520 1.57 -18.26 17.85
CA GLY A 520 0.27 -18.42 18.49
C GLY A 520 -0.46 -17.10 18.73
N THR A 521 -1.37 -17.07 19.70
CA THR A 521 -2.13 -15.85 20.03
C THR A 521 -1.41 -15.03 21.09
N VAL A 522 -1.21 -13.74 20.80
CA VAL A 522 -0.55 -12.79 21.69
C VAL A 522 -1.50 -11.64 22.01
N SER A 523 -1.58 -11.23 23.27
CA SER A 523 -2.39 -10.09 23.73
C SER A 523 -1.74 -9.45 24.96
N ASN A 524 -2.07 -8.19 25.25
CA ASN A 524 -1.54 -7.42 26.38
C ASN A 524 -0.01 -7.35 26.40
N ARG A 525 0.59 -7.07 25.23
CA ARG A 525 2.05 -6.99 25.10
C ARG A 525 2.48 -5.72 24.39
N SER A 526 3.63 -5.21 24.82
CA SER A 526 4.35 -4.16 24.13
C SER A 526 5.69 -4.67 23.62
N TYR A 527 5.94 -4.49 22.34
CA TYR A 527 7.21 -4.76 21.68
C TYR A 527 7.80 -3.40 21.29
N ALA A 528 9.01 -3.12 21.74
CA ALA A 528 9.72 -1.89 21.45
C ALA A 528 11.19 -2.18 21.18
N PRO A 529 11.90 -1.32 20.43
CA PRO A 529 13.31 -1.50 20.18
C PRO A 529 14.13 -1.47 21.48
N SER A 530 15.09 -2.38 21.59
CA SER A 530 16.10 -2.39 22.65
C SER A 530 17.45 -2.04 22.06
N MET A 531 18.02 -0.90 22.42
CA MET A 531 19.29 -0.43 21.85
C MET A 531 20.47 -1.38 22.13
N THR A 532 20.34 -2.25 23.14
CA THR A 532 21.36 -3.25 23.47
C THR A 532 21.15 -4.58 22.74
N ASP A 533 19.91 -5.02 22.53
CA ASP A 533 19.62 -6.40 22.14
C ASP A 533 18.82 -6.54 20.84
N ASN A 534 18.01 -5.54 20.49
CA ASN A 534 17.21 -5.52 19.28
C ASN A 534 16.89 -4.07 18.86
N PRO A 535 17.89 -3.31 18.37
CA PRO A 535 17.76 -1.87 18.11
C PRO A 535 16.75 -1.50 17.03
N LEU A 536 16.34 -2.46 16.19
CA LEU A 536 15.30 -2.26 15.18
C LEU A 536 13.92 -2.78 15.57
N GLY A 537 13.79 -3.38 16.77
CA GLY A 537 12.53 -3.97 17.22
C GLY A 537 12.03 -5.10 16.30
N VAL A 538 12.92 -5.82 15.60
CA VAL A 538 12.53 -6.89 14.67
C VAL A 538 11.95 -8.05 15.47
N VAL A 539 10.81 -8.59 15.06
CA VAL A 539 10.20 -9.79 15.65
C VAL A 539 9.88 -10.78 14.55
N ARG A 540 10.25 -12.05 14.75
CA ARG A 540 10.04 -13.14 13.79
C ARG A 540 8.87 -14.00 14.21
N LEU A 541 7.94 -14.25 13.29
CA LEU A 541 6.84 -15.19 13.52
C LEU A 541 7.30 -16.61 13.18
N THR A 542 7.09 -17.61 14.03
CA THR A 542 7.55 -18.99 13.77
C THR A 542 6.43 -19.98 13.44
N GLY A 543 5.24 -19.45 13.17
CA GLY A 543 4.02 -20.13 12.76
C GLY A 543 2.87 -19.13 12.73
N ASN A 544 1.69 -19.57 12.31
CA ASN A 544 0.50 -18.70 12.29
C ASN A 544 0.33 -18.00 13.63
N THR A 545 0.24 -16.68 13.58
CA THR A 545 0.28 -15.83 14.77
C THR A 545 -0.89 -14.87 14.75
N THR A 546 -1.56 -14.77 15.89
CA THR A 546 -2.66 -13.82 16.06
C THR A 546 -2.25 -12.72 17.03
N PHE A 547 -2.24 -11.47 16.57
CA PHE A 547 -2.24 -10.30 17.42
C PHE A 547 -3.68 -10.02 17.86
N GLY A 548 -3.98 -10.43 19.10
CA GLY A 548 -5.23 -10.12 19.80
C GLY A 548 -5.15 -8.76 20.50
N SER A 549 -5.95 -8.55 21.55
CA SER A 549 -6.15 -7.20 22.08
C SER A 549 -4.94 -6.63 22.84
N ASN A 550 -4.86 -5.29 22.91
CA ASN A 550 -3.84 -4.53 23.63
C ASN A 550 -2.41 -4.86 23.20
N ILE A 551 -2.17 -4.82 21.89
CA ILE A 551 -0.84 -4.96 21.30
C ILE A 551 -0.31 -3.57 20.94
N LYS A 552 0.87 -3.23 21.45
CA LYS A 552 1.64 -2.07 20.99
C LYS A 552 2.96 -2.55 20.43
N PHE A 553 3.19 -2.35 19.15
CA PHE A 553 4.35 -2.88 18.45
C PHE A 553 5.08 -1.73 17.76
N GLU A 554 6.29 -1.45 18.18
CA GLU A 554 7.20 -0.50 17.55
C GLU A 554 8.41 -1.28 17.03
N GLY A 555 8.49 -1.45 15.72
CA GLY A 555 9.47 -2.35 15.11
C GLY A 555 8.99 -2.94 13.79
N MET A 556 9.67 -4.00 13.34
CA MET A 556 9.34 -4.71 12.10
C MET A 556 8.96 -6.16 12.41
N CYS A 557 7.76 -6.56 12.03
CA CYS A 557 7.31 -7.95 12.12
C CYS A 557 7.66 -8.71 10.83
N ILE A 558 8.31 -9.86 10.92
CA ILE A 558 8.71 -10.68 9.76
C ILE A 558 8.13 -12.09 9.81
N THR A 559 7.66 -12.63 8.68
CA THR A 559 7.20 -14.03 8.57
C THR A 559 8.16 -14.85 7.67
N PRO A 560 8.94 -15.79 8.22
CA PRO A 560 10.14 -16.32 7.59
C PRO A 560 9.97 -17.23 6.37
N GLY A 561 8.77 -17.75 6.17
CA GLY A 561 8.45 -18.63 5.07
C GLY A 561 7.00 -18.50 4.67
N ASP A 562 6.69 -19.12 3.54
CA ASP A 562 5.34 -19.31 3.06
C ASP A 562 4.60 -20.25 4.04
N GLY A 563 3.28 -20.12 4.16
CA GLY A 563 2.44 -20.82 5.13
C GLY A 563 2.51 -20.25 6.56
N ILE A 564 2.94 -19.00 6.73
CA ILE A 564 3.00 -18.32 8.03
C ILE A 564 2.17 -17.04 7.96
N ASP A 565 0.96 -17.14 8.48
CA ASP A 565 0.00 -16.06 8.43
C ASP A 565 0.13 -15.16 9.66
N LEU A 566 -0.02 -13.85 9.44
CA LEU A 566 -0.27 -12.89 10.50
C LEU A 566 -1.75 -12.52 10.51
N THR A 567 -2.44 -12.84 11.60
CA THR A 567 -3.82 -12.39 11.84
C THR A 567 -3.85 -11.29 12.89
N ILE A 568 -4.52 -10.17 12.61
CA ILE A 568 -4.84 -9.13 13.57
C ILE A 568 -6.34 -9.22 13.86
N SER A 569 -6.73 -9.45 15.11
CA SER A 569 -8.16 -9.70 15.46
C SER A 569 -8.65 -9.12 16.78
N GLY A 570 -7.81 -8.38 17.50
CA GLY A 570 -8.18 -7.79 18.77
C GLY A 570 -8.45 -6.30 18.73
N ASP A 571 -8.84 -5.77 19.88
CA ASP A 571 -9.00 -4.33 20.10
C ASP A 571 -7.68 -3.67 20.52
N ASN A 572 -7.52 -2.39 20.17
CA ASN A 572 -6.34 -1.61 20.57
C ASN A 572 -5.03 -2.27 20.13
N VAL A 573 -4.94 -2.58 18.83
CA VAL A 573 -3.73 -3.10 18.19
C VAL A 573 -3.04 -1.99 17.41
N GLN A 574 -1.83 -1.62 17.83
CA GLN A 574 -1.07 -0.52 17.23
C GLN A 574 0.28 -1.06 16.76
N LEU A 575 0.53 -1.00 15.45
CA LEU A 575 1.82 -1.31 14.85
C LEU A 575 2.41 -0.03 14.28
N LYS A 576 3.66 0.26 14.62
CA LYS A 576 4.39 1.43 14.13
C LYS A 576 5.76 1.01 13.63
N ALA A 577 6.06 1.38 12.40
CA ALA A 577 7.35 1.21 11.78
C ALA A 577 8.44 2.03 12.52
N PRO A 578 9.65 1.47 12.70
CA PRO A 578 10.77 2.20 13.28
C PRO A 578 11.43 3.08 12.21
N THR A 579 11.78 4.30 12.62
CA THR A 579 12.57 5.22 11.79
C THR A 579 14.04 4.83 11.83
N LEU A 580 14.67 4.78 10.66
CA LEU A 580 16.11 4.56 10.55
C LEU A 580 16.88 5.87 10.73
N PRO A 581 18.04 5.84 11.41
CA PRO A 581 18.94 6.98 11.44
C PRO A 581 19.35 7.42 10.03
N ALA A 582 19.27 8.74 9.80
CA ALA A 582 19.58 9.34 8.51
C ALA A 582 21.05 9.17 8.13
N LEU A 583 21.32 9.17 6.83
CA LEU A 583 22.67 9.36 6.30
C LEU A 583 23.11 10.83 6.49
N ILE A 584 24.43 11.09 6.56
CA ILE A 584 24.99 12.43 6.84
C ILE A 584 24.56 13.55 5.86
N HIS A 585 24.05 13.19 4.67
CA HIS A 585 23.58 14.14 3.65
C HIS A 585 22.10 13.94 3.29
N GLU A 586 21.38 13.15 4.07
CA GLU A 586 19.99 12.79 3.81
C GLU A 586 19.05 13.60 4.71
N THR A 587 18.08 14.27 4.10
CA THR A 587 17.06 15.07 4.80
C THR A 587 15.70 14.39 4.88
N GLY A 588 15.50 13.31 4.12
CA GLY A 588 14.24 12.55 4.10
C GLY A 588 14.19 11.49 5.21
N THR A 589 12.98 11.24 5.72
CA THR A 589 12.73 10.19 6.71
C THR A 589 12.65 8.82 6.03
N TRP A 590 13.44 7.87 6.53
CA TRP A 590 13.40 6.48 6.11
C TRP A 590 12.88 5.59 7.22
N GLU A 591 11.93 4.72 6.90
CA GLU A 591 11.35 3.76 7.84
C GLU A 591 11.54 2.33 7.36
N LEU A 592 11.64 1.38 8.29
CA LEU A 592 11.43 -0.02 7.96
C LEU A 592 9.93 -0.29 7.72
N PRO A 593 9.54 -1.40 7.06
CA PRO A 593 8.16 -1.85 7.13
C PRO A 593 7.74 -2.13 8.58
N ALA A 594 6.46 -1.89 8.88
CA ALA A 594 5.85 -2.42 10.09
C ALA A 594 5.63 -3.93 9.98
N ILE A 595 5.26 -4.41 8.77
CA ILE A 595 5.06 -5.83 8.46
C ILE A 595 5.82 -6.17 7.17
N TYR A 596 6.68 -7.18 7.25
CA TYR A 596 7.29 -7.86 6.12
C TYR A 596 6.82 -9.32 6.10
N GLY A 597 5.66 -9.55 5.49
CA GLY A 597 5.02 -10.86 5.34
C GLY A 597 5.42 -11.55 4.03
N ARG A 598 5.85 -12.81 4.12
CA ARG A 598 6.06 -13.74 3.01
C ARG A 598 4.81 -14.50 2.59
N ASP A 599 3.75 -14.42 3.40
CA ASP A 599 2.46 -15.02 3.06
C ASP A 599 1.33 -14.01 3.35
N ASP A 600 0.24 -14.47 3.96
CA ASP A 600 -0.97 -13.70 4.12
C ASP A 600 -0.95 -12.82 5.38
N VAL A 601 -1.53 -11.64 5.23
CA VAL A 601 -1.84 -10.73 6.34
C VAL A 601 -3.35 -10.56 6.41
N PHE A 602 -3.94 -11.06 7.49
CA PHE A 602 -5.38 -11.02 7.74
C PHE A 602 -5.72 -9.99 8.82
N ILE A 603 -6.73 -9.17 8.55
CA ILE A 603 -7.41 -8.32 9.53
C ILE A 603 -8.81 -8.89 9.73
N ASN A 604 -9.11 -9.39 10.93
CA ASN A 604 -10.37 -10.08 11.24
C ASN A 604 -11.06 -9.40 12.43
N ASP A 605 -12.06 -8.56 12.15
CA ASP A 605 -12.84 -7.84 13.18
C ASP A 605 -11.99 -7.15 14.26
N ALA A 606 -10.90 -6.52 13.84
CA ALA A 606 -9.97 -5.83 14.72
C ALA A 606 -10.30 -4.35 14.88
N GLN A 607 -9.81 -3.75 15.97
CA GLN A 607 -9.58 -2.31 16.08
C GLN A 607 -8.07 -2.04 16.05
N ALA A 608 -7.55 -1.86 14.83
CA ALA A 608 -6.12 -1.84 14.56
C ALA A 608 -5.67 -0.62 13.76
N THR A 609 -4.51 -0.08 14.13
CA THR A 609 -3.80 0.97 13.39
C THR A 609 -2.41 0.49 13.02
N ILE A 610 -2.03 0.62 11.75
CA ILE A 610 -0.69 0.35 11.25
C ILE A 610 -0.12 1.65 10.67
N GLU A 611 0.95 2.14 11.26
CA GLU A 611 1.73 3.27 10.75
C GLU A 611 3.02 2.74 10.12
N GLY A 612 3.16 2.93 8.81
CA GLY A 612 4.30 2.45 8.02
C GLY A 612 3.87 1.46 6.93
N ALA A 613 4.84 0.81 6.30
CA ALA A 613 4.54 -0.08 5.19
C ALA A 613 4.18 -1.51 5.63
N VAL A 614 3.27 -2.12 4.85
CA VAL A 614 2.86 -3.52 4.94
C VAL A 614 3.21 -4.21 3.63
N ILE A 615 4.03 -5.25 3.72
CA ILE A 615 4.29 -6.18 2.64
C ILE A 615 3.57 -7.49 2.96
N ALA A 616 2.73 -7.95 2.04
CA ALA A 616 2.18 -9.29 2.03
C ALA A 616 2.57 -9.93 0.70
N SER A 617 3.54 -10.84 0.69
CA SER A 617 3.97 -11.49 -0.58
C SER A 617 2.87 -12.35 -1.22
N ASN A 618 1.77 -12.60 -0.51
CA ASN A 618 0.56 -13.22 -1.04
C ASN A 618 -0.65 -12.28 -0.81
N ALA A 619 -1.62 -12.64 0.02
CA ALA A 619 -2.85 -11.88 0.21
C ALA A 619 -2.77 -10.87 1.36
N PHE A 620 -3.32 -9.69 1.13
CA PHE A 620 -3.74 -8.80 2.21
C PHE A 620 -5.27 -8.81 2.28
N GLU A 621 -5.83 -9.30 3.38
CA GLU A 621 -7.27 -9.48 3.50
C GLU A 621 -7.83 -8.83 4.76
N VAL A 622 -8.73 -7.86 4.57
CA VAL A 622 -9.65 -7.41 5.62
C VAL A 622 -10.91 -8.25 5.49
N GLN A 623 -11.08 -9.23 6.37
CA GLN A 623 -12.19 -10.18 6.32
C GLN A 623 -13.51 -9.48 6.54
N ALA A 624 -14.57 -9.95 5.88
CA ALA A 624 -15.93 -9.51 6.17
C ALA A 624 -16.27 -9.77 7.64
N GLY A 625 -17.04 -8.87 8.27
CA GLY A 625 -17.37 -9.04 9.68
C GLY A 625 -18.12 -7.86 10.29
N ALA A 626 -17.93 -7.63 11.58
CA ALA A 626 -18.72 -6.69 12.38
C ALA A 626 -18.59 -5.22 11.92
N ASP A 627 -19.66 -4.44 12.11
CA ASP A 627 -19.76 -3.03 11.69
C ASP A 627 -18.85 -2.09 12.51
N ASP A 628 -18.44 -2.50 13.69
CA ASP A 628 -17.56 -1.75 14.59
C ASP A 628 -16.07 -2.05 14.40
N ALA A 629 -15.72 -2.95 13.48
CA ALA A 629 -14.35 -3.20 13.05
C ALA A 629 -13.71 -1.89 12.53
N LYS A 630 -12.49 -1.60 12.98
CA LYS A 630 -11.73 -0.40 12.62
C LYS A 630 -10.33 -0.78 12.19
N PHE A 631 -9.97 -0.46 10.97
CA PHE A 631 -8.65 -0.70 10.45
C PHE A 631 -8.14 0.55 9.74
N ALA A 632 -6.99 1.06 10.16
CA ALA A 632 -6.33 2.16 9.48
C ALA A 632 -4.88 1.79 9.18
N LEU A 633 -4.55 1.73 7.89
CA LEU A 633 -3.16 1.69 7.41
C LEU A 633 -2.76 3.07 6.94
N THR A 634 -1.87 3.73 7.69
CA THR A 634 -1.23 4.99 7.29
C THR A 634 0.18 4.67 6.80
N GLY A 635 0.34 4.51 5.49
CA GLY A 635 1.61 4.10 4.90
C GLY A 635 1.44 3.54 3.51
N MET A 636 2.15 2.45 3.21
CA MET A 636 2.07 1.76 1.92
C MET A 636 1.58 0.32 2.11
N LEU A 637 0.62 -0.11 1.29
CA LEU A 637 0.27 -1.50 1.09
C LEU A 637 0.97 -2.04 -0.16
N HIS A 638 1.71 -3.13 -0.01
CA HIS A 638 2.35 -3.84 -1.10
C HIS A 638 1.99 -5.33 -1.03
N ALA A 639 1.10 -5.78 -1.92
CA ALA A 639 0.57 -7.14 -1.87
C ALA A 639 0.44 -7.79 -3.25
N GLN A 640 0.37 -9.13 -3.31
CA GLN A 640 0.02 -9.81 -4.56
C GLN A 640 -1.42 -9.51 -4.93
N GLN A 641 -2.31 -9.62 -3.95
CA GLN A 641 -3.74 -9.32 -4.05
C GLN A 641 -4.25 -8.65 -2.78
N ALA A 642 -5.36 -7.92 -2.90
CA ALA A 642 -6.08 -7.38 -1.75
C ALA A 642 -7.57 -7.70 -1.80
N THR A 643 -8.11 -8.15 -0.66
CA THR A 643 -9.54 -8.38 -0.45
C THR A 643 -9.99 -7.53 0.73
N ILE A 644 -11.01 -6.71 0.54
CA ILE A 644 -11.67 -5.95 1.59
C ILE A 644 -13.13 -6.36 1.60
N GLY A 645 -13.50 -7.14 2.63
CA GLY A 645 -14.84 -7.66 2.81
C GLY A 645 -15.82 -6.65 3.39
N THR A 646 -17.09 -6.85 3.06
CA THR A 646 -18.22 -6.04 3.52
C THR A 646 -18.44 -6.13 5.04
N ARG A 647 -19.34 -5.31 5.58
CA ARG A 647 -19.74 -5.36 7.00
C ARG A 647 -21.10 -6.01 7.18
N ALA A 648 -21.37 -6.55 8.37
CA ALA A 648 -22.59 -7.29 8.70
C ALA A 648 -23.88 -6.53 8.34
N ALA A 649 -23.97 -5.22 8.60
CA ALA A 649 -25.15 -4.44 8.26
C ALA A 649 -25.35 -4.30 6.74
N TRP A 650 -24.27 -4.24 5.96
CA TRP A 650 -24.33 -4.16 4.50
C TRP A 650 -24.69 -5.51 3.89
N ASP A 651 -24.07 -6.59 4.38
CA ASP A 651 -24.29 -7.96 3.89
C ASP A 651 -25.73 -8.44 4.13
N ALA A 652 -26.40 -7.91 5.16
CA ALA A 652 -27.81 -8.15 5.43
C ALA A 652 -28.74 -7.82 4.23
N TYR A 653 -28.27 -7.01 3.27
CA TYR A 653 -29.02 -6.64 2.05
C TYR A 653 -28.52 -7.31 0.77
N SER A 654 -27.58 -8.26 0.82
CA SER A 654 -27.01 -8.94 -0.35
C SER A 654 -28.04 -9.48 -1.36
N GLY A 655 -29.22 -9.90 -0.89
CA GLY A 655 -30.36 -10.32 -1.73
C GLY A 655 -31.47 -9.28 -1.95
N ASP A 656 -31.41 -8.10 -1.33
CA ASP A 656 -32.52 -7.14 -1.26
C ASP A 656 -32.14 -5.72 -1.73
N TRP A 657 -30.93 -5.51 -2.26
CA TRP A 657 -30.47 -4.20 -2.74
C TRP A 657 -31.42 -3.53 -3.75
N GLY A 658 -32.08 -4.30 -4.62
CA GLY A 658 -33.06 -3.77 -5.58
C GLY A 658 -34.31 -3.19 -4.91
N ASN A 659 -34.76 -3.79 -3.80
CA ASN A 659 -35.87 -3.27 -3.00
C ASN A 659 -35.45 -2.00 -2.25
N GLN A 660 -34.22 -1.95 -1.72
CA GLN A 660 -33.70 -0.74 -1.08
C GLN A 660 -33.67 0.45 -2.04
N LEU A 661 -33.21 0.23 -3.28
CA LEU A 661 -33.28 1.25 -4.32
C LEU A 661 -34.73 1.67 -4.65
N SER A 662 -35.65 0.70 -4.74
CA SER A 662 -37.06 0.97 -5.02
C SER A 662 -37.71 1.81 -3.92
N GLN A 663 -37.40 1.54 -2.65
CA GLN A 663 -37.89 2.30 -1.50
C GLN A 663 -37.32 3.72 -1.45
N PHE A 664 -36.03 3.88 -1.76
CA PHE A 664 -35.42 5.19 -1.92
C PHE A 664 -36.17 6.03 -2.96
N ILE A 665 -36.40 5.49 -4.15
CA ILE A 665 -37.12 6.20 -5.23
C ILE A 665 -38.56 6.50 -4.85
N ALA A 666 -39.25 5.59 -4.17
CA ALA A 666 -40.61 5.82 -3.70
C ALA A 666 -40.67 6.96 -2.68
N ALA A 667 -39.63 7.12 -1.85
CA ALA A 667 -39.54 8.16 -0.83
C ALA A 667 -39.13 9.52 -1.42
N THR A 668 -38.23 9.54 -2.41
CA THR A 668 -37.58 10.77 -2.93
C THR A 668 -38.06 11.20 -4.30
N GLY A 669 -38.82 10.36 -5.01
CA GLY A 669 -39.14 10.58 -6.43
C GLY A 669 -37.95 10.32 -7.38
N GLY A 670 -36.79 9.92 -6.84
CA GLY A 670 -35.58 9.56 -7.59
C GLY A 670 -34.84 10.75 -8.20
N ASP A 671 -35.14 11.98 -7.79
CA ASP A 671 -34.58 13.21 -8.35
C ASP A 671 -33.09 13.41 -7.97
N ALA A 672 -32.44 14.41 -8.60
CA ALA A 672 -30.99 14.60 -8.57
C ALA A 672 -30.44 15.13 -7.25
N ASP A 673 -31.28 15.72 -6.41
CA ASP A 673 -30.89 16.34 -5.14
C ASP A 673 -30.80 15.33 -3.98
N ASP A 674 -31.31 14.11 -4.18
CA ASP A 674 -31.26 13.03 -3.20
C ASP A 674 -30.17 12.01 -3.52
N TYR A 675 -29.39 11.63 -2.51
CA TYR A 675 -28.27 10.70 -2.63
C TYR A 675 -28.59 9.36 -1.99
N PHE A 676 -28.51 8.27 -2.76
CA PHE A 676 -28.78 6.94 -2.26
C PHE A 676 -27.87 6.53 -1.09
N PRO A 677 -26.54 6.80 -1.10
CA PRO A 677 -25.68 6.54 0.05
C PRO A 677 -26.13 7.27 1.33
N GLN A 678 -26.54 8.54 1.21
CA GLN A 678 -27.03 9.32 2.35
C GLN A 678 -28.36 8.76 2.90
N TRP A 679 -29.29 8.41 2.01
CA TRP A 679 -30.54 7.77 2.42
C TRP A 679 -30.32 6.42 3.11
N LEU A 680 -29.39 5.61 2.62
CA LEU A 680 -29.01 4.35 3.28
C LEU A 680 -28.43 4.60 4.68
N ALA A 681 -27.59 5.63 4.83
CA ALA A 681 -27.06 6.03 6.14
C ALA A 681 -28.16 6.46 7.11
N GLU A 682 -29.11 7.28 6.66
CA GLU A 682 -30.20 7.81 7.49
C GLU A 682 -31.28 6.77 7.82
N GLN A 683 -31.67 5.94 6.85
CA GLN A 683 -32.82 5.05 6.96
C GLN A 683 -32.45 3.61 7.32
N ARG A 684 -31.21 3.19 7.05
CA ARG A 684 -30.74 1.81 7.28
C ARG A 684 -29.53 1.76 8.22
N GLY A 685 -28.98 2.90 8.63
CA GLY A 685 -27.77 2.95 9.46
C GLY A 685 -26.51 2.54 8.71
N LEU A 686 -26.57 2.42 7.37
CA LEU A 686 -25.43 2.04 6.53
C LEU A 686 -24.56 3.26 6.28
N GLN A 687 -23.76 3.61 7.28
CA GLN A 687 -22.85 4.73 7.19
C GLN A 687 -21.76 4.43 6.14
N PRO A 688 -21.48 5.35 5.21
CA PRO A 688 -20.34 5.22 4.30
C PRO A 688 -19.01 5.56 5.02
N ASN A 689 -18.89 5.20 6.31
CA ASN A 689 -17.82 5.64 7.20
C ASN A 689 -16.47 5.00 6.86
N ASP A 690 -15.39 5.78 6.98
CA ASP A 690 -14.01 5.36 6.69
C ASP A 690 -13.40 4.52 7.83
N ASN A 691 -14.19 3.66 8.49
CA ASN A 691 -13.69 2.78 9.56
C ASN A 691 -12.58 1.85 9.05
N LEU A 692 -12.63 1.51 7.76
CA LEU A 692 -11.57 0.81 7.05
C LEU A 692 -10.87 1.81 6.13
N SER A 693 -9.57 2.02 6.30
CA SER A 693 -8.81 2.98 5.51
C SER A 693 -7.39 2.54 5.21
N ILE A 694 -6.93 2.92 4.01
CA ILE A 694 -5.55 2.84 3.58
C ILE A 694 -5.20 4.22 3.02
N ALA A 695 -4.22 4.91 3.59
CA ALA A 695 -3.89 6.27 3.20
C ALA A 695 -2.38 6.51 3.25
N PRO A 696 -1.85 7.42 2.40
CA PRO A 696 -0.48 7.88 2.55
C PRO A 696 -0.31 8.64 3.88
N PRO A 697 0.90 8.66 4.45
CA PRO A 697 1.18 9.49 5.61
C PRO A 697 1.06 10.98 5.27
N ALA A 698 0.69 11.80 6.27
CA ALA A 698 0.56 13.25 6.10
C ALA A 698 1.86 13.92 5.64
N GLU A 699 2.99 13.43 6.15
CA GLU A 699 4.33 13.78 5.68
C GLU A 699 4.88 12.62 4.85
N ALA A 700 5.44 12.93 3.67
CA ALA A 700 5.97 11.90 2.78
C ALA A 700 7.12 11.13 3.46
N ARG A 701 7.06 9.79 3.38
CA ARG A 701 8.06 8.89 3.95
C ARG A 701 8.65 8.00 2.87
N SER A 702 9.93 7.67 3.01
CA SER A 702 10.58 6.63 2.22
C SER A 702 10.68 5.35 3.04
N TYR A 703 10.56 4.22 2.37
CA TYR A 703 10.62 2.91 3.02
C TYR A 703 11.86 2.16 2.57
N TYR A 704 12.60 1.68 3.55
CA TYR A 704 13.76 0.83 3.33
C TYR A 704 13.36 -0.63 3.50
N TRP A 705 13.75 -1.45 2.52
CA TRP A 705 13.45 -2.87 2.46
C TRP A 705 14.74 -3.62 2.77
N PRO A 706 15.03 -3.88 4.06
CA PRO A 706 16.30 -4.47 4.45
C PRO A 706 16.41 -5.86 3.85
N ASP A 707 17.60 -6.27 3.43
CA ASP A 707 18.03 -7.68 3.49
C ASP A 707 18.72 -7.88 4.85
N LEU A 708 18.05 -8.47 5.84
CA LEU A 708 18.55 -8.70 7.18
C LEU A 708 19.68 -9.73 7.23
N SER A 709 19.93 -10.48 6.15
CA SER A 709 21.16 -11.28 6.03
C SER A 709 22.39 -10.41 5.77
N GLN A 710 22.17 -9.17 5.32
CA GLN A 710 23.20 -8.18 5.06
C GLN A 710 23.17 -7.07 6.12
N PRO A 711 24.30 -6.40 6.37
CA PRO A 711 24.30 -5.17 7.14
C PRO A 711 23.52 -4.06 6.44
N ILE A 712 22.86 -3.21 7.23
CA ILE A 712 22.05 -2.10 6.72
C ILE A 712 22.93 -0.97 6.20
N TYR A 713 23.85 -0.49 7.04
CA TYR A 713 24.81 0.56 6.70
C TYR A 713 26.11 -0.08 6.25
N VAL A 714 26.67 0.41 5.16
CA VAL A 714 27.88 -0.14 4.54
C VAL A 714 28.90 0.97 4.28
N ALA A 715 30.13 0.59 3.96
CA ALA A 715 31.15 1.53 3.54
C ALA A 715 30.68 2.29 2.29
N ASP A 716 30.97 3.59 2.25
CA ASP A 716 30.78 4.36 1.02
C ASP A 716 31.81 3.88 -0.03
N PRO A 717 31.46 3.77 -1.32
CA PRO A 717 32.42 3.39 -2.36
C PRO A 717 33.65 4.29 -2.46
N THR A 718 33.59 5.50 -1.89
CA THR A 718 34.73 6.45 -1.81
C THR A 718 35.66 6.20 -0.62
N ASP A 719 35.27 5.36 0.34
CA ASP A 719 36.05 5.02 1.52
C ASP A 719 36.65 3.60 1.40
N GLU A 720 37.81 3.35 2.03
CA GLU A 720 38.42 2.02 2.08
C GLU A 720 37.64 1.03 2.97
N GLY A 721 36.83 1.54 3.89
CA GLY A 721 36.05 0.80 4.86
C GLY A 721 35.02 1.70 5.54
N LEU A 722 34.55 1.33 6.74
CA LEU A 722 33.57 2.14 7.46
C LEU A 722 34.18 3.46 7.95
N ALA A 723 33.38 4.52 7.98
CA ALA A 723 33.79 5.81 8.50
C ALA A 723 33.35 5.96 9.96
N TRP A 724 34.23 6.50 10.79
CA TRP A 724 34.04 6.62 12.24
C TRP A 724 34.41 8.03 12.73
N GLU A 725 33.60 8.58 13.61
CA GLU A 725 33.83 9.86 14.29
C GLU A 725 34.23 9.63 15.74
N TYR A 726 35.16 10.45 16.24
CA TYR A 726 35.65 10.36 17.60
C TYR A 726 34.66 11.01 18.58
N VAL A 727 34.15 10.24 19.55
CA VAL A 727 33.21 10.76 20.56
C VAL A 727 33.95 11.14 21.85
N ARG A 728 34.75 10.23 22.41
CA ARG A 728 35.50 10.48 23.66
C ARG A 728 36.75 9.61 23.79
N ARG A 729 37.72 10.08 24.59
CA ARG A 729 38.93 9.37 25.01
C ARG A 729 38.98 9.25 26.52
N SER A 730 39.53 8.16 27.05
CA SER A 730 39.96 8.10 28.45
C SER A 730 41.26 7.29 28.60
N GLU A 731 42.03 7.58 29.64
CA GLU A 731 43.29 6.88 29.94
C GLU A 731 43.28 6.38 31.38
N ASN A 732 43.66 5.12 31.62
CA ASN A 732 43.73 4.50 32.95
C ASN A 732 42.46 4.63 33.82
N GLY A 733 41.27 4.67 33.20
CA GLY A 733 40.00 4.81 33.94
C GLY A 733 39.78 6.18 34.60
N ALA A 734 40.70 7.14 34.42
CA ALA A 734 40.46 8.55 34.71
C ALA A 734 39.80 9.16 33.47
N GLY A 735 38.54 9.57 33.66
CA GLY A 735 37.65 10.08 32.61
C GLY A 735 38.08 11.40 32.04
#